data_AF-A0A423N8J5-F1
#
_entry.id   AF-A0A423N8J5-F1
#
_cell.length_a   1.000
_cell.length_b   1.000
_cell.length_c   1.000
_cell.angle_alpha   90.00
_cell.angle_beta   90.00
_cell.angle_gamma   90.00
#
_symmetry.space_group_name_H-M   'P 1'
#
loop_
_entity.id
_entity.type
_entity.pdbx_description
1 polymer ?
#
loop_
_entity_poly.entity_id
_entity_poly.type
_entity_poly.pdbx_seq_one_letter_code
_entity_poly.pdbx_strand_id
1 'polypeptide(L)'
;MSPKIPRKPPLSSSQQPDPVSLHHQHVAPGVPPAYRLPGFAHPSDPARPTGTHSTSQSITPPSVVIHAMPTQNPAHLANDGSVESYWLSDEFLVGMRPADDNGFRWIVNRQFVDVEYAGGLHTTHVGLDEAGHYRSKSLFERVPSGPLLYKNEGQATWRLKEPPSEPALSTKRPALPTAEHSGLAPVAKRPRPAPAYLNQSHYAATPRSPDPQGYYELKPSLDRHSADIQFAFRDQFGNWVQVDPPAAGFGAQHALLKHWTDHEIWQTYGIHGQEIARFRADAQALGKPPQWVESVTTNNPLIDLLGDSLRWLHPDMNLQQRETLLQSYNLLPSQLTRLRDDLLSELAIPQWAQKHKHLTENLDNPQRLEQLSRDASEELNLKRGAQHDWYNPKASMTPEVLEALLNKLGYQRNQNNCLYRTDVPALFRGDDRTPFELANDEAMLPRYHHEPGATTHKPMSATFSLNEGQVYARAPDPEYLRFNSQTNKHPGGDVDGQATDSDASDTPSTSSSEWSEATSPIPWDHDRHYESTRTRQTVMFLYALDTRRLEVVPHEENIRFNSAARDTSTTWFPSDDFEGLISVTRSGLNADRVWLLNTALTKGVKVDDIRYQAGDRAERIEAATHAGHANKFEYDLLIDQVEAAGKPVLRLSGNGNEFAYDITWPETDKPPTQGQ
;
A
#
# COMPACT_ATOMS: atom_id res chain seq x y z
N MET A 1 1.98 23.09 -1.50
CA MET A 1 3.14 22.23 -1.16
C MET A 1 2.70 20.80 -1.38
N SER A 2 3.33 20.08 -2.31
CA SER A 2 2.99 18.68 -2.62
C SER A 2 3.55 17.74 -1.54
N PRO A 3 2.80 16.71 -1.12
CA PRO A 3 3.09 15.96 0.10
C PRO A 3 4.28 15.01 -0.05
N LYS A 4 5.21 15.07 0.92
CA LYS A 4 6.06 13.91 1.24
C LYS A 4 5.46 13.17 2.42
N ILE A 5 4.61 12.21 2.06
CA ILE A 5 4.44 10.94 2.76
C ILE A 5 5.85 10.41 3.10
N PRO A 6 6.09 9.73 4.23
CA PRO A 6 7.34 9.02 4.48
C PRO A 6 7.75 8.15 3.29
N ARG A 7 8.59 8.70 2.40
CA ARG A 7 9.04 8.01 1.20
C ARG A 7 10.31 7.27 1.56
N LYS A 8 10.21 5.94 1.53
CA LYS A 8 11.34 5.00 1.38
C LYS A 8 12.39 5.64 0.43
N PRO A 9 13.63 5.90 0.88
CA PRO A 9 14.64 6.49 0.00
C PRO A 9 14.88 5.58 -1.21
N PRO A 10 15.10 6.12 -2.43
CA PRO A 10 15.54 5.31 -3.55
C PRO A 10 16.92 4.70 -3.20
N LEU A 11 17.08 3.40 -3.48
CA LEU A 11 18.32 2.66 -3.26
C LEU A 11 19.48 3.34 -4.01
N SER A 12 20.47 3.89 -3.29
CA SER A 12 21.73 4.34 -3.88
C SER A 12 22.40 3.18 -4.59
N SER A 13 22.64 3.34 -5.89
CA SER A 13 23.48 2.42 -6.68
C SER A 13 24.87 2.45 -6.07
N SER A 14 25.38 1.30 -5.65
CA SER A 14 26.80 1.12 -5.41
C SER A 14 27.52 1.50 -6.71
N GLN A 15 28.21 2.64 -6.72
CA GLN A 15 29.27 2.87 -7.70
C GLN A 15 30.32 1.80 -7.44
N GLN A 16 30.39 0.86 -8.38
CA GLN A 16 31.43 -0.14 -8.46
C GLN A 16 32.76 0.61 -8.70
N PRO A 17 33.81 0.42 -7.89
CA PRO A 17 35.11 0.99 -8.19
C PRO A 17 35.71 0.33 -9.44
N ASP A 18 36.33 1.14 -10.30
CA ASP A 18 36.97 0.69 -11.53
C ASP A 18 37.97 -0.48 -11.30
N PRO A 19 38.08 -1.45 -12.22
CA PRO A 19 38.96 -2.59 -12.06
C PRO A 19 40.42 -2.18 -12.29
N VAL A 20 41.22 -2.15 -11.23
CA VAL A 20 42.68 -2.10 -11.33
C VAL A 20 43.20 -3.45 -11.82
N SER A 21 43.99 -3.42 -12.89
CA SER A 21 44.61 -4.58 -13.53
C SER A 21 45.44 -5.43 -12.57
N LEU A 22 45.20 -6.74 -12.64
CA LEU A 22 45.93 -7.79 -11.94
C LEU A 22 47.41 -7.82 -12.39
N HIS A 23 48.32 -7.57 -11.45
CA HIS A 23 49.66 -8.16 -11.49
C HIS A 23 49.88 -9.02 -10.24
N HIS A 24 50.07 -10.31 -10.51
CA HIS A 24 50.49 -11.32 -9.54
C HIS A 24 51.78 -10.89 -8.84
N GLN A 25 51.80 -10.96 -7.50
CA GLN A 25 53.00 -11.36 -6.76
C GLN A 25 52.64 -12.02 -5.43
N HIS A 26 53.37 -13.11 -5.18
CA HIS A 26 53.19 -14.09 -4.11
C HIS A 26 53.22 -13.51 -2.68
N VAL A 27 52.40 -14.10 -1.80
CA VAL A 27 52.45 -13.91 -0.35
C VAL A 27 53.56 -14.77 0.26
N ALA A 28 54.34 -14.19 1.18
CA ALA A 28 55.07 -14.91 2.22
C ALA A 28 54.66 -14.35 3.61
N PRO A 29 54.53 -15.18 4.67
CA PRO A 29 53.92 -14.78 5.95
C PRO A 29 54.97 -14.41 7.03
N GLY A 30 54.63 -13.48 7.93
CA GLY A 30 55.24 -13.43 9.27
C GLY A 30 55.36 -12.07 9.98
N VAL A 31 54.59 -11.93 11.07
CA VAL A 31 54.86 -11.20 12.35
C VAL A 31 54.58 -9.66 12.43
N PRO A 32 53.86 -9.18 13.48
CA PRO A 32 53.51 -7.76 13.77
C PRO A 32 54.47 -7.14 14.83
N PRO A 33 54.17 -6.01 15.52
CA PRO A 33 53.59 -4.70 15.16
C PRO A 33 54.56 -3.53 15.49
N ALA A 34 54.36 -2.31 14.97
CA ALA A 34 54.90 -1.11 15.62
C ALA A 34 54.13 0.18 15.26
N TYR A 35 53.69 0.87 16.30
CA TYR A 35 53.13 2.21 16.33
C TYR A 35 54.05 3.28 15.71
N ARG A 36 53.47 4.28 15.02
CA ARG A 36 53.85 5.72 15.12
C ARG A 36 52.86 6.64 14.38
N LEU A 37 52.29 7.59 15.11
CA LEU A 37 51.86 8.93 14.67
C LEU A 37 52.98 9.94 15.04
N PRO A 38 52.92 11.26 14.72
CA PRO A 38 52.56 11.98 13.48
C PRO A 38 53.59 13.09 13.11
N GLY A 39 53.44 13.71 11.91
CA GLY A 39 53.87 15.09 11.62
C GLY A 39 55.06 15.28 10.67
N PHE A 40 54.84 15.93 9.52
CA PHE A 40 55.34 17.29 9.17
C PHE A 40 55.17 17.62 7.67
N ALA A 41 54.60 18.82 7.46
CA ALA A 41 54.86 19.85 6.45
C ALA A 41 54.93 19.55 4.93
N HIS A 42 54.05 20.26 4.22
CA HIS A 42 54.16 20.70 2.82
C HIS A 42 55.46 21.46 2.52
N PRO A 43 55.86 21.54 1.23
CA PRO A 43 55.81 22.86 0.55
C PRO A 43 55.33 22.81 -0.93
N SER A 44 54.49 23.79 -1.30
CA SER A 44 54.58 24.73 -2.47
C SER A 44 55.36 24.29 -3.73
N ASP A 45 55.03 24.56 -4.99
CA ASP A 45 54.17 25.48 -5.79
C ASP A 45 54.48 25.10 -7.30
N PRO A 46 54.14 25.83 -8.40
CA PRO A 46 53.14 26.86 -8.67
C PRO A 46 52.34 26.64 -9.99
N ALA A 47 51.39 27.56 -10.24
CA ALA A 47 50.57 27.72 -11.44
C ALA A 47 51.32 28.16 -12.73
N ARG A 48 50.74 27.86 -13.90
CA ARG A 48 50.55 28.80 -15.05
C ARG A 48 49.72 28.22 -16.22
N PRO A 49 49.23 29.05 -17.17
CA PRO A 49 47.82 29.05 -17.58
C PRO A 49 47.64 29.04 -19.12
N THR A 50 46.44 29.45 -19.57
CA THR A 50 46.04 30.00 -20.88
C THR A 50 45.77 29.03 -22.03
N GLY A 51 44.58 29.18 -22.64
CA GLY A 51 44.29 28.63 -23.96
C GLY A 51 42.82 28.44 -24.30
N THR A 52 42.06 29.53 -24.30
CA THR A 52 40.68 29.66 -24.83
C THR A 52 40.47 29.10 -26.24
N HIS A 53 39.34 28.44 -26.49
CA HIS A 53 38.50 28.69 -27.68
C HIS A 53 37.03 28.36 -27.41
N SER A 54 36.19 29.36 -27.67
CA SER A 54 34.74 29.39 -27.53
C SER A 54 34.03 28.58 -28.61
N THR A 55 32.92 27.94 -28.24
CA THR A 55 31.69 27.95 -29.05
C THR A 55 30.50 28.07 -28.13
N SER A 56 29.90 29.24 -28.19
CA SER A 56 28.63 29.62 -27.61
C SER A 56 27.50 28.77 -28.20
N GLN A 57 26.82 28.01 -27.36
CA GLN A 57 25.40 27.70 -27.57
C GLN A 57 24.69 28.02 -26.26
N SER A 58 23.91 29.10 -26.29
CA SER A 58 22.94 29.39 -25.25
C SER A 58 21.89 28.30 -25.28
N ILE A 59 22.01 27.31 -24.40
CA ILE A 59 20.92 26.38 -24.13
C ILE A 59 20.06 27.08 -23.07
N THR A 60 19.05 27.80 -23.56
CA THR A 60 17.94 28.27 -22.74
C THR A 60 17.34 27.06 -22.01
N PRO A 61 17.25 27.04 -20.66
CA PRO A 61 16.48 26.01 -20.00
C PRO A 61 15.01 26.15 -20.45
N PRO A 62 14.28 25.03 -20.69
CA PRO A 62 12.90 25.10 -21.16
C PRO A 62 12.06 25.83 -20.10
N SER A 63 11.32 26.86 -20.52
CA SER A 63 10.26 27.45 -19.71
C SER A 63 9.29 26.35 -19.28
N VAL A 64 9.18 26.13 -17.97
CA VAL A 64 8.14 25.28 -17.40
C VAL A 64 6.82 26.03 -17.53
N VAL A 65 6.04 25.67 -18.54
CA VAL A 65 4.64 26.06 -18.64
C VAL A 65 3.86 25.11 -17.74
N ILE A 66 3.41 25.61 -16.59
CA ILE A 66 2.53 24.87 -15.69
C ILE A 66 1.15 24.81 -16.35
N HIS A 67 0.80 23.65 -16.91
CA HIS A 67 -0.58 23.35 -17.26
C HIS A 67 -1.31 22.90 -16.00
N ALA A 68 -2.46 23.52 -15.72
CA ALA A 68 -3.39 22.97 -14.73
C ALA A 68 -3.78 21.56 -15.18
N MET A 69 -3.55 20.57 -14.31
CA MET A 69 -4.02 19.20 -14.51
C MET A 69 -5.54 19.26 -14.74
N PRO A 70 -6.07 18.70 -15.84
CA PRO A 70 -7.51 18.56 -15.98
C PRO A 70 -7.98 17.70 -14.80
N THR A 71 -8.93 18.23 -14.04
CA THR A 71 -9.60 17.54 -12.94
C THR A 71 -10.30 16.31 -13.51
N GLN A 72 -9.61 15.18 -13.56
CA GLN A 72 -10.24 13.91 -13.92
C GLN A 72 -11.06 13.46 -12.72
N ASN A 73 -12.37 13.61 -12.89
CA ASN A 73 -13.39 13.08 -12.02
C ASN A 73 -13.16 11.56 -11.87
N PRO A 74 -12.91 11.00 -10.67
CA PRO A 74 -12.65 9.57 -10.50
C PRO A 74 -13.83 8.68 -10.93
N ALA A 75 -15.00 9.26 -11.18
CA ALA A 75 -16.14 8.58 -11.80
C ALA A 75 -15.93 8.22 -13.29
N HIS A 76 -14.88 8.71 -13.96
CA HIS A 76 -14.64 8.46 -15.39
C HIS A 76 -13.58 7.40 -15.72
N LEU A 77 -12.83 6.88 -14.74
CA LEU A 77 -11.74 5.90 -14.99
C LEU A 77 -12.18 4.43 -14.94
N ALA A 78 -13.47 4.16 -14.66
CA ALA A 78 -13.98 2.79 -14.50
C ALA A 78 -14.51 2.15 -15.80
N ASN A 79 -14.38 2.78 -16.98
CA ASN A 79 -15.10 2.30 -18.17
C ASN A 79 -14.40 2.43 -19.53
N ASP A 80 -13.07 2.54 -19.57
CA ASP A 80 -12.34 2.51 -20.84
C ASP A 80 -11.21 1.49 -20.73
N GLY A 81 -11.43 0.25 -21.20
CA GLY A 81 -10.46 -0.87 -21.14
C GLY A 81 -9.23 -0.67 -22.03
N SER A 82 -8.81 0.58 -22.23
CA SER A 82 -7.65 0.96 -23.00
C SER A 82 -6.39 0.73 -22.18
N VAL A 83 -5.44 -0.01 -22.75
CA VAL A 83 -4.11 -0.24 -22.17
C VAL A 83 -3.38 1.07 -21.90
N GLU A 84 -3.75 2.14 -22.62
CA GLU A 84 -3.19 3.48 -22.48
C GLU A 84 -3.36 4.07 -21.07
N SER A 85 -4.39 3.64 -20.34
CA SER A 85 -4.63 4.05 -18.94
C SER A 85 -3.59 3.51 -17.94
N TYR A 86 -2.79 2.52 -18.35
CA TYR A 86 -1.72 1.92 -17.54
C TYR A 86 -0.32 2.40 -17.94
N TRP A 87 -0.21 3.19 -19.00
CA TRP A 87 1.05 3.80 -19.40
C TRP A 87 1.40 4.94 -18.47
N LEU A 88 2.64 4.92 -17.98
CA LEU A 88 3.20 6.03 -17.25
C LEU A 88 3.51 7.17 -18.23
N SER A 89 3.25 8.40 -17.82
CA SER A 89 3.64 9.56 -18.60
C SER A 89 5.17 9.65 -18.69
N ASP A 90 5.68 10.22 -19.79
CA ASP A 90 7.12 10.41 -19.98
C ASP A 90 7.76 11.22 -18.84
N GLU A 91 6.99 12.13 -18.24
CA GLU A 91 7.38 12.91 -17.05
C GLU A 91 7.68 12.02 -15.84
N PHE A 92 6.94 10.91 -15.66
CA PHE A 92 7.17 9.94 -14.59
C PHE A 92 8.43 9.12 -14.82
N LEU A 93 8.90 9.01 -16.08
CA LEU A 93 10.10 8.27 -16.46
C LEU A 93 11.38 9.09 -16.28
N VAL A 94 11.27 10.40 -16.07
CA VAL A 94 12.42 11.29 -15.84
C VAL A 94 13.13 10.90 -14.55
N GLY A 95 14.35 10.39 -14.66
CA GLY A 95 15.17 9.95 -13.53
C GLY A 95 15.00 8.48 -13.14
N MET A 96 14.18 7.71 -13.86
CA MET A 96 14.03 6.27 -13.65
C MET A 96 15.24 5.51 -14.20
N ARG A 97 15.77 4.56 -13.41
CA ARG A 97 16.85 3.66 -13.89
C ARG A 97 16.36 2.79 -15.06
N PRO A 98 17.25 2.43 -16.01
CA PRO A 98 16.91 1.49 -17.06
C PRO A 98 16.54 0.11 -16.49
N ALA A 99 15.85 -0.70 -17.29
CA ALA A 99 15.49 -2.06 -16.92
C ALA A 99 16.73 -2.93 -16.64
N ASP A 100 16.62 -3.84 -15.69
CA ASP A 100 17.64 -4.86 -15.39
C ASP A 100 17.66 -5.98 -16.46
N ASP A 101 18.56 -6.95 -16.32
CA ASP A 101 18.68 -8.10 -17.24
C ASP A 101 17.40 -8.97 -17.28
N ASN A 102 16.52 -8.80 -16.29
CA ASN A 102 15.21 -9.43 -16.25
C ASN A 102 14.10 -8.59 -16.89
N GLY A 103 14.45 -7.41 -17.42
CA GLY A 103 13.54 -6.48 -18.05
C GLY A 103 12.70 -5.68 -17.05
N PHE A 104 13.09 -5.65 -15.78
CA PHE A 104 12.39 -4.89 -14.75
C PHE A 104 13.08 -3.58 -14.43
N ARG A 105 12.29 -2.52 -14.32
CA ARG A 105 12.67 -1.28 -13.66
C ARG A 105 12.12 -1.28 -12.25
N TRP A 106 12.84 -0.61 -11.36
CA TRP A 106 12.51 -0.57 -9.94
C TRP A 106 12.44 0.86 -9.44
N ILE A 107 11.32 1.19 -8.80
CA ILE A 107 11.16 2.41 -8.01
C ILE A 107 10.51 2.00 -6.69
N VAL A 108 11.20 2.23 -5.56
CA VAL A 108 10.62 2.07 -4.21
C VAL A 108 9.92 0.71 -4.03
N ASN A 109 10.63 -0.38 -4.36
CA ASN A 109 10.14 -1.78 -4.33
C ASN A 109 8.90 -2.09 -5.19
N ARG A 110 8.52 -1.18 -6.08
CA ARG A 110 7.53 -1.45 -7.13
C ARG A 110 8.26 -1.86 -8.41
N GLN A 111 7.70 -2.86 -9.08
CA GLN A 111 8.22 -3.38 -10.33
C GLN A 111 7.53 -2.68 -11.49
N PHE A 112 8.31 -2.31 -12.49
CA PHE A 112 7.85 -1.72 -13.72
C PHE A 112 8.52 -2.41 -14.89
N VAL A 113 7.93 -2.36 -16.06
CA VAL A 113 8.50 -2.96 -17.26
C VAL A 113 8.31 -2.06 -18.46
N ASP A 114 9.25 -2.13 -19.40
CA ASP A 114 9.16 -1.47 -20.70
C ASP A 114 8.46 -2.40 -21.68
N VAL A 115 7.30 -1.98 -22.17
CA VAL A 115 6.42 -2.76 -23.04
C VAL A 115 6.49 -2.23 -24.46
N GLU A 116 6.85 -3.09 -25.40
CA GLU A 116 6.77 -2.81 -26.82
C GLU A 116 5.31 -2.85 -27.27
N TYR A 117 4.77 -1.68 -27.62
CA TYR A 117 3.38 -1.54 -28.04
C TYR A 117 3.24 -0.49 -29.14
N ALA A 118 2.47 -0.82 -30.18
CA ALA A 118 2.19 0.07 -31.33
C ALA A 118 3.42 0.70 -32.03
N GLY A 119 4.59 0.05 -31.98
CA GLY A 119 5.83 0.54 -32.57
C GLY A 119 6.64 1.50 -31.69
N GLY A 120 6.21 1.70 -30.44
CA GLY A 120 6.92 2.46 -29.41
C GLY A 120 7.19 1.61 -28.16
N LEU A 121 7.94 2.19 -27.23
CA LEU A 121 8.26 1.60 -25.94
C LEU A 121 7.49 2.38 -24.85
N HIS A 122 6.65 1.68 -24.09
CA HIS A 122 5.81 2.27 -23.06
C HIS A 122 6.06 1.61 -21.71
N THR A 123 6.24 2.40 -20.66
CA THR A 123 6.50 1.86 -19.32
C THR A 123 5.21 1.70 -18.53
N THR A 124 5.06 0.58 -17.84
CA THR A 124 3.92 0.32 -16.96
C THR A 124 4.37 -0.25 -15.62
N HIS A 125 3.61 0.00 -14.57
CA HIS A 125 3.76 -0.70 -13.29
C HIS A 125 3.19 -2.11 -13.43
N VAL A 126 3.80 -3.10 -12.78
CA VAL A 126 3.46 -4.52 -12.96
C VAL A 126 3.24 -5.21 -11.63
N GLY A 127 2.30 -6.17 -11.60
CA GLY A 127 2.09 -7.09 -10.48
C GLY A 127 1.81 -8.52 -10.98
N LEU A 128 1.92 -9.49 -10.08
CA LEU A 128 1.50 -10.87 -10.34
C LEU A 128 0.00 -11.01 -10.08
N ASP A 129 -0.70 -11.70 -10.98
CA ASP A 129 -2.09 -12.11 -10.78
C ASP A 129 -2.20 -13.39 -9.96
N GLU A 130 -3.43 -13.81 -9.65
CA GLU A 130 -3.71 -15.01 -8.84
C GLU A 130 -3.17 -16.32 -9.49
N ALA A 131 -2.93 -16.30 -10.80
CA ALA A 131 -2.36 -17.42 -11.55
C ALA A 131 -0.82 -17.34 -11.68
N GLY A 132 -0.19 -16.31 -11.11
CA GLY A 132 1.26 -16.11 -11.15
C GLY A 132 1.78 -15.50 -12.45
N HIS A 133 0.92 -14.90 -13.27
CA HIS A 133 1.33 -14.18 -14.48
C HIS A 133 1.49 -12.68 -14.21
N TYR A 134 2.45 -12.06 -14.90
CA TYR A 134 2.67 -10.63 -14.80
C TYR A 134 1.59 -9.84 -15.57
N ARG A 135 1.03 -8.81 -14.94
CA ARG A 135 0.01 -7.92 -15.50
C ARG A 135 0.33 -6.45 -15.24
N SER A 136 -0.05 -5.58 -16.16
CA SER A 136 -0.03 -4.14 -15.91
C SER A 136 -0.89 -3.82 -14.69
N LYS A 137 -0.41 -2.89 -13.88
CA LYS A 137 -0.96 -2.57 -12.58
C LYS A 137 -1.05 -1.06 -12.40
N SER A 138 -2.23 -0.50 -12.18
CA SER A 138 -2.37 0.92 -11.81
C SER A 138 -1.60 1.22 -10.50
N LEU A 139 -1.15 2.47 -10.32
CA LEU A 139 -0.42 2.85 -9.11
C LEU A 139 -1.30 2.87 -7.85
N PHE A 140 -2.62 2.88 -8.01
CA PHE A 140 -3.63 2.97 -6.94
C PHE A 140 -4.35 1.66 -6.65
N GLU A 141 -4.06 0.59 -7.40
CA GLU A 141 -4.72 -0.69 -7.23
C GLU A 141 -3.83 -1.70 -6.49
N ARG A 142 -4.46 -2.56 -5.69
CA ARG A 142 -3.78 -3.58 -4.89
C ARG A 142 -3.50 -4.84 -5.70
N VAL A 143 -4.49 -5.27 -6.49
CA VAL A 143 -4.42 -6.42 -7.41
C VAL A 143 -4.25 -5.88 -8.84
N PRO A 144 -3.34 -6.44 -9.65
CA PRO A 144 -3.17 -5.97 -11.02
C PRO A 144 -4.41 -6.28 -11.86
N SER A 145 -5.06 -5.24 -12.39
CA SER A 145 -6.26 -5.35 -13.22
C SER A 145 -5.97 -5.23 -14.72
N GLY A 146 -4.78 -4.74 -15.09
CA GLY A 146 -4.40 -4.48 -16.46
C GLY A 146 -4.05 -5.73 -17.28
N PRO A 147 -3.65 -5.55 -18.56
CA PRO A 147 -3.37 -6.66 -19.48
C PRO A 147 -2.17 -7.51 -19.06
N LEU A 148 -2.14 -8.76 -19.54
CA LEU A 148 -1.03 -9.69 -19.33
C LEU A 148 0.23 -9.22 -20.06
N LEU A 149 1.38 -9.45 -19.42
CA LEU A 149 2.69 -9.06 -19.89
C LEU A 149 3.56 -10.29 -20.07
N TYR A 150 4.19 -10.40 -21.24
CA TYR A 150 5.12 -11.47 -21.58
C TYR A 150 6.51 -10.89 -21.78
N LYS A 151 7.51 -11.43 -21.09
CA LYS A 151 8.91 -11.00 -21.28
C LYS A 151 9.38 -11.42 -22.69
N ASN A 152 10.08 -10.53 -23.38
CA ASN A 152 10.77 -10.89 -24.62
C ASN A 152 12.04 -11.68 -24.28
N GLU A 153 12.20 -12.87 -24.87
CA GLU A 153 13.38 -13.70 -24.63
C GLU A 153 14.65 -12.99 -25.12
N GLY A 154 15.67 -12.91 -24.27
CA GLY A 154 16.95 -12.26 -24.58
C GLY A 154 16.91 -10.73 -24.66
N GLN A 155 15.78 -10.09 -24.33
CA GLN A 155 15.64 -8.63 -24.30
C GLN A 155 15.19 -8.15 -22.92
N ALA A 156 15.47 -6.88 -22.61
CA ALA A 156 15.02 -6.21 -21.38
C ALA A 156 13.59 -5.63 -21.51
N THR A 157 12.88 -5.96 -22.58
CA THR A 157 11.55 -5.44 -22.92
C THR A 157 10.48 -6.54 -22.85
N TRP A 158 9.23 -6.12 -22.80
CA TRP A 158 8.04 -6.96 -22.63
C TRP A 158 7.03 -6.68 -23.74
N ARG A 159 6.03 -7.54 -23.89
CA ARG A 159 4.96 -7.42 -24.90
C ARG A 159 3.62 -7.84 -24.32
N LEU A 160 2.53 -7.37 -24.94
CA LEU A 160 1.15 -7.68 -24.54
C LEU A 160 0.59 -8.94 -25.22
N LYS A 161 1.32 -9.54 -26.16
CA LYS A 161 0.89 -10.73 -26.90
C LYS A 161 1.78 -11.91 -26.55
N GLU A 162 1.15 -13.06 -26.36
CA GLU A 162 1.86 -14.33 -26.17
C GLU A 162 2.73 -14.64 -27.39
N PRO A 163 3.96 -15.17 -27.23
CA PRO A 163 4.74 -15.64 -28.36
C PRO A 163 3.96 -16.68 -29.17
N PRO A 164 4.00 -16.65 -30.51
CA PRO A 164 3.55 -17.79 -31.30
C PRO A 164 4.43 -18.99 -30.92
N SER A 165 3.81 -20.05 -30.40
CA SER A 165 4.51 -21.29 -30.09
C SER A 165 5.22 -21.79 -31.35
N GLU A 166 6.54 -21.95 -31.30
CA GLU A 166 7.26 -22.62 -32.38
C GLU A 166 6.68 -24.04 -32.54
N PRO A 167 6.35 -24.47 -33.77
CA PRO A 167 5.72 -25.76 -33.98
C PRO A 167 6.72 -26.87 -33.66
N ALA A 168 6.54 -27.51 -32.50
CA ALA A 168 7.27 -28.71 -32.15
C ALA A 168 7.10 -29.75 -33.28
N LEU A 169 8.23 -30.08 -33.90
CA LEU A 169 8.36 -31.03 -34.99
C LEU A 169 7.61 -32.32 -34.69
N SER A 170 6.62 -32.59 -35.55
CA SER A 170 5.95 -33.85 -35.73
C SER A 170 6.96 -35.00 -35.79
N THR A 171 6.95 -35.87 -34.78
CA THR A 171 7.46 -37.24 -34.93
C THR A 171 6.31 -38.21 -34.75
N LYS A 172 5.72 -38.55 -35.90
CA LYS A 172 4.87 -39.72 -36.09
C LYS A 172 5.57 -40.99 -35.57
N ARG A 173 4.88 -41.77 -34.74
CA ARG A 173 5.02 -43.24 -34.71
C ARG A 173 3.64 -43.90 -34.63
N PRO A 174 3.47 -45.11 -35.21
CA PRO A 174 2.24 -45.52 -35.87
C PRO A 174 1.29 -46.26 -34.93
N ALA A 175 0.00 -46.20 -35.29
CA ALA A 175 -1.07 -47.00 -34.72
C ALA A 175 -0.98 -48.48 -35.15
N LEU A 176 -1.49 -49.38 -34.30
CA LEU A 176 -2.15 -50.65 -34.65
C LEU A 176 -3.06 -51.09 -33.45
N PRO A 177 -4.00 -52.05 -33.60
CA PRO A 177 -5.43 -51.78 -33.51
C PRO A 177 -6.16 -52.47 -32.34
N THR A 178 -7.34 -51.92 -32.05
CA THR A 178 -8.57 -52.51 -31.48
C THR A 178 -8.47 -53.71 -30.53
N ALA A 179 -8.92 -53.51 -29.29
CA ALA A 179 -9.66 -54.50 -28.54
C ALA A 179 -10.77 -53.80 -27.74
N GLU A 180 -12.01 -54.02 -28.16
CA GLU A 180 -13.22 -53.73 -27.39
C GLU A 180 -13.16 -54.48 -26.07
N HIS A 181 -13.37 -53.81 -24.92
CA HIS A 181 -13.95 -54.41 -23.71
C HIS A 181 -14.70 -53.33 -22.94
N SER A 182 -16.00 -53.52 -22.82
CA SER A 182 -16.93 -52.74 -22.01
C SER A 182 -16.53 -52.71 -20.53
N GLY A 183 -16.63 -51.54 -19.91
CA GLY A 183 -16.53 -51.37 -18.47
C GLY A 183 -16.71 -49.90 -18.07
N LEU A 184 -17.77 -49.62 -17.30
CA LEU A 184 -18.06 -48.31 -16.70
C LEU A 184 -16.83 -47.77 -15.95
N ALA A 185 -16.21 -46.73 -16.49
CA ALA A 185 -15.20 -45.92 -15.81
C ALA A 185 -15.84 -44.57 -15.40
N PRO A 186 -15.50 -44.02 -14.22
CA PRO A 186 -15.98 -42.71 -13.81
C PRO A 186 -15.47 -41.67 -14.81
N VAL A 187 -16.36 -40.76 -15.23
CA VAL A 187 -16.03 -39.67 -16.14
C VAL A 187 -14.92 -38.84 -15.51
N ALA A 188 -13.70 -38.98 -16.04
CA ALA A 188 -12.57 -38.17 -15.66
C ALA A 188 -12.90 -36.69 -15.95
N LYS A 189 -12.72 -35.85 -14.92
CA LYS A 189 -12.87 -34.38 -15.00
C LYS A 189 -12.03 -33.85 -16.16
N ARG A 190 -12.69 -33.32 -17.19
CA ARG A 190 -12.01 -32.70 -18.34
C ARG A 190 -11.45 -31.35 -17.87
N PRO A 191 -10.15 -31.08 -18.03
CA PRO A 191 -9.60 -29.75 -17.78
C PRO A 191 -10.30 -28.73 -18.69
N ARG A 192 -10.83 -27.66 -18.11
CA ARG A 192 -11.54 -26.60 -18.84
C ARG A 192 -10.53 -25.79 -19.69
N PRO A 193 -10.86 -25.41 -20.94
CA PRO A 193 -10.02 -24.52 -21.73
C PRO A 193 -9.91 -23.14 -21.06
N ALA A 194 -8.78 -22.45 -21.24
CA ALA A 194 -8.63 -21.07 -20.80
C ALA A 194 -9.65 -20.16 -21.51
N PRO A 195 -10.16 -19.10 -20.85
CA PRO A 195 -11.11 -18.17 -21.46
C PRO A 195 -10.51 -17.47 -22.68
N ALA A 196 -11.24 -17.48 -23.79
CA ALA A 196 -10.84 -16.81 -25.01
C ALA A 196 -11.30 -15.34 -24.98
N TYR A 197 -10.37 -14.40 -24.85
CA TYR A 197 -10.68 -12.97 -24.83
C TYR A 197 -10.75 -12.40 -26.25
N LEU A 198 -11.80 -11.62 -26.53
CA LEU A 198 -11.94 -10.89 -27.79
C LEU A 198 -11.32 -9.50 -27.67
N ASN A 199 -10.47 -9.15 -28.64
CA ASN A 199 -9.83 -7.85 -28.68
C ASN A 199 -10.85 -6.76 -29.02
N GLN A 200 -11.00 -5.80 -28.12
CA GLN A 200 -12.01 -4.75 -28.26
C GLN A 200 -11.78 -3.84 -29.48
N SER A 201 -10.54 -3.71 -29.95
CA SER A 201 -10.21 -2.95 -31.16
C SER A 201 -10.68 -3.63 -32.45
N HIS A 202 -10.91 -4.95 -32.43
CA HIS A 202 -11.27 -5.73 -33.61
C HIS A 202 -12.76 -6.01 -33.73
N TYR A 203 -13.53 -5.78 -32.65
CA TYR A 203 -14.95 -6.10 -32.58
C TYR A 203 -15.74 -4.94 -32.00
N ALA A 204 -16.90 -4.66 -32.59
CA ALA A 204 -17.86 -3.69 -32.07
C ALA A 204 -19.14 -4.39 -31.64
N ALA A 205 -19.66 -4.01 -30.47
CA ALA A 205 -20.96 -4.47 -30.00
C ALA A 205 -22.07 -3.92 -30.89
N THR A 206 -23.02 -4.78 -31.26
CA THR A 206 -24.20 -4.34 -32.01
C THR A 206 -25.13 -3.49 -31.14
N PRO A 207 -25.97 -2.63 -31.73
CA PRO A 207 -26.91 -1.77 -30.98
C PRO A 207 -27.92 -2.53 -30.11
N ARG A 208 -28.06 -3.84 -30.33
CA ARG A 208 -28.97 -4.72 -29.57
C ARG A 208 -28.30 -5.42 -28.38
N SER A 209 -27.03 -5.09 -28.09
CA SER A 209 -26.24 -5.65 -27.00
C SER A 209 -26.12 -4.69 -25.81
N PRO A 210 -26.03 -5.17 -24.56
CA PRO A 210 -26.28 -6.56 -24.16
C PRO A 210 -27.76 -6.91 -24.30
N ASP A 211 -28.06 -8.18 -24.52
CA ASP A 211 -29.43 -8.68 -24.44
C ASP A 211 -29.88 -8.86 -22.96
N PRO A 212 -31.16 -9.15 -22.69
CA PRO A 212 -31.65 -9.39 -21.32
C PRO A 212 -31.03 -10.60 -20.60
N GLN A 213 -30.30 -11.47 -21.30
CA GLN A 213 -29.56 -12.59 -20.72
C GLN A 213 -28.07 -12.26 -20.50
N GLY A 214 -27.63 -11.07 -20.91
CA GLY A 214 -26.28 -10.52 -20.76
C GLY A 214 -25.34 -10.78 -21.94
N TYR A 215 -25.80 -11.41 -23.03
CA TYR A 215 -24.96 -11.66 -24.20
C TYR A 215 -24.67 -10.36 -24.96
N TYR A 216 -23.42 -10.22 -25.39
CA TYR A 216 -23.01 -9.26 -26.39
C TYR A 216 -22.90 -9.95 -27.74
N GLU A 217 -23.63 -9.45 -28.72
CA GLU A 217 -23.41 -9.77 -30.13
C GLU A 217 -22.39 -8.79 -30.71
N LEU A 218 -21.27 -9.34 -31.18
CA LEU A 218 -20.12 -8.59 -31.66
C LEU A 218 -19.90 -8.80 -33.16
N LYS A 219 -19.65 -7.70 -33.88
CA LYS A 219 -19.28 -7.71 -35.30
C LYS A 219 -17.83 -7.27 -35.49
N PRO A 220 -17.07 -7.86 -36.43
CA PRO A 220 -15.74 -7.37 -36.77
C PRO A 220 -15.78 -5.89 -37.20
N SER A 221 -14.86 -5.07 -36.68
CA SER A 221 -14.76 -3.63 -36.98
C SER A 221 -14.17 -3.32 -38.36
N LEU A 222 -13.50 -4.31 -38.98
CA LEU A 222 -12.94 -4.23 -40.33
C LEU A 222 -13.76 -5.10 -41.29
N ASP A 223 -13.97 -4.61 -42.51
CA ASP A 223 -14.87 -5.14 -43.54
C ASP A 223 -14.38 -6.47 -44.19
N ARG A 224 -13.92 -7.41 -43.37
CA ARG A 224 -13.62 -8.79 -43.77
C ARG A 224 -14.78 -9.67 -43.31
N HIS A 225 -15.68 -9.93 -44.25
CA HIS A 225 -16.81 -10.86 -44.16
C HIS A 225 -17.76 -10.59 -42.98
N SER A 226 -18.92 -10.02 -43.31
CA SER A 226 -20.11 -9.85 -42.45
C SER A 226 -20.72 -11.15 -41.88
N ALA A 227 -20.01 -12.28 -41.99
CA ALA A 227 -20.47 -13.62 -41.64
C ALA A 227 -19.99 -14.12 -40.26
N ASP A 228 -18.99 -13.50 -39.64
CA ASP A 228 -18.42 -13.98 -38.37
C ASP A 228 -18.94 -13.17 -37.16
N ILE A 229 -20.25 -13.25 -36.93
CA ILE A 229 -20.84 -12.75 -35.68
C ILE A 229 -20.30 -13.59 -34.52
N GLN A 230 -19.70 -12.92 -33.53
CA GLN A 230 -19.22 -13.56 -32.30
C GLN A 230 -20.14 -13.19 -31.13
N PHE A 231 -20.23 -14.09 -30.15
CA PHE A 231 -20.95 -13.85 -28.92
C PHE A 231 -19.96 -13.79 -27.75
N ALA A 232 -20.24 -12.91 -26.79
CA ALA A 232 -19.40 -12.73 -25.63
C ALA A 232 -20.23 -12.40 -24.38
N PHE A 233 -19.66 -12.73 -23.22
CA PHE A 233 -20.03 -12.11 -21.96
C PHE A 233 -18.97 -11.10 -21.54
N ARG A 234 -19.34 -10.14 -20.68
CA ARG A 234 -18.36 -9.30 -20.00
C ARG A 234 -17.91 -9.96 -18.71
N ASP A 235 -16.59 -10.02 -18.51
CA ASP A 235 -16.03 -10.38 -17.20
C ASP A 235 -16.15 -9.21 -16.21
N GLN A 236 -15.68 -9.42 -14.98
CA GLN A 236 -15.69 -8.42 -13.91
C GLN A 236 -14.85 -7.17 -14.21
N PHE A 237 -13.94 -7.24 -15.19
CA PHE A 237 -13.10 -6.13 -15.64
C PHE A 237 -13.65 -5.45 -16.90
N GLY A 238 -14.82 -5.87 -17.37
CA GLY A 238 -15.46 -5.34 -18.58
C GLY A 238 -14.91 -5.91 -19.89
N ASN A 239 -14.01 -6.90 -19.85
CA ASN A 239 -13.47 -7.53 -21.05
C ASN A 239 -14.47 -8.50 -21.67
N TRP A 240 -14.47 -8.58 -23.00
CA TRP A 240 -15.29 -9.55 -23.73
C TRP A 240 -14.63 -10.93 -23.71
N VAL A 241 -15.29 -11.88 -23.07
CA VAL A 241 -14.94 -13.30 -23.11
C VAL A 241 -15.84 -13.98 -24.12
N GLN A 242 -15.24 -14.55 -25.16
CA GLN A 242 -15.95 -15.27 -26.21
C GLN A 242 -16.71 -16.46 -25.60
N VAL A 243 -17.97 -16.61 -26.01
CA VAL A 243 -18.83 -17.73 -25.62
C VAL A 243 -19.60 -18.25 -26.83
N ASP A 244 -20.14 -19.45 -26.68
CA ASP A 244 -21.04 -20.02 -27.68
C ASP A 244 -22.32 -19.17 -27.82
N PRO A 245 -22.96 -19.17 -29.01
CA PRO A 245 -24.23 -18.49 -29.21
C PRO A 245 -25.32 -19.00 -28.26
N PRO A 246 -26.26 -18.14 -27.84
CA PRO A 246 -27.38 -18.54 -27.00
C PRO A 246 -28.23 -19.61 -27.68
N ALA A 247 -28.44 -20.75 -27.01
CA ALA A 247 -29.15 -21.91 -27.57
C ALA A 247 -30.60 -21.61 -28.00
N ALA A 248 -31.27 -20.67 -27.31
CA ALA A 248 -32.64 -20.25 -27.61
C ALA A 248 -32.72 -19.08 -28.61
N GLY A 249 -31.56 -18.57 -29.08
CA GLY A 249 -31.45 -17.37 -29.89
C GLY A 249 -31.19 -16.11 -29.07
N PHE A 250 -30.57 -15.11 -29.70
CA PHE A 250 -30.19 -13.85 -29.05
C PHE A 250 -31.43 -13.03 -28.63
N GLY A 251 -31.46 -12.62 -27.36
CA GLY A 251 -32.59 -11.90 -26.76
C GLY A 251 -33.80 -12.77 -26.40
N ALA A 252 -33.69 -14.10 -26.49
CA ALA A 252 -34.77 -15.00 -26.11
C ALA A 252 -35.01 -14.99 -24.59
N GLN A 253 -36.28 -15.07 -24.19
CA GLN A 253 -36.64 -15.26 -22.78
C GLN A 253 -36.74 -16.75 -22.46
N HIS A 254 -36.14 -17.17 -21.35
CA HIS A 254 -36.23 -18.54 -20.88
C HIS A 254 -37.48 -18.77 -20.02
N ALA A 255 -38.14 -19.91 -20.23
CA ALA A 255 -39.27 -20.33 -19.40
C ALA A 255 -38.83 -20.93 -18.05
N LEU A 256 -37.62 -21.50 -17.99
CA LEU A 256 -37.05 -22.21 -16.84
C LEU A 256 -35.99 -21.35 -16.14
N LEU A 257 -35.94 -21.41 -14.80
CA LEU A 257 -35.03 -20.59 -13.97
C LEU A 257 -35.01 -19.10 -14.36
N LYS A 258 -36.20 -18.49 -14.43
CA LYS A 258 -36.35 -17.07 -14.82
C LYS A 258 -35.57 -16.08 -13.95
N HIS A 259 -35.22 -16.49 -12.73
CA HIS A 259 -34.43 -15.71 -11.79
C HIS A 259 -32.91 -15.81 -12.02
N TRP A 260 -32.46 -16.53 -13.05
CA TRP A 260 -31.07 -16.56 -13.51
C TRP A 260 -30.98 -16.04 -14.94
N THR A 261 -30.05 -15.14 -15.20
CA THR A 261 -29.58 -14.84 -16.56
C THR A 261 -28.51 -15.84 -17.00
N ASP A 262 -28.32 -15.98 -18.30
CA ASP A 262 -27.22 -16.82 -18.82
C ASP A 262 -25.85 -16.27 -18.41
N HIS A 263 -25.68 -14.94 -18.33
CA HIS A 263 -24.46 -14.31 -17.85
C HIS A 263 -24.15 -14.69 -16.40
N GLU A 264 -25.16 -14.72 -15.53
CA GLU A 264 -24.98 -15.14 -14.13
C GLU A 264 -24.63 -16.63 -14.01
N ILE A 265 -25.27 -17.49 -14.82
CA ILE A 265 -24.91 -18.93 -14.86
C ILE A 265 -23.46 -19.08 -15.36
N TRP A 266 -23.04 -18.30 -16.34
CA TRP A 266 -21.67 -18.30 -16.82
C TRP A 266 -20.69 -17.78 -15.75
N GLN A 267 -21.01 -16.69 -15.04
CA GLN A 267 -20.16 -16.18 -13.96
C GLN A 267 -19.98 -17.22 -12.84
N THR A 268 -21.07 -17.88 -12.44
CA THR A 268 -21.04 -18.82 -11.31
C THR A 268 -20.47 -20.18 -11.69
N TYR A 269 -20.72 -20.69 -12.90
CA TYR A 269 -20.37 -22.07 -13.29
C TYR A 269 -19.36 -22.16 -14.43
N GLY A 270 -19.10 -21.07 -15.14
CA GLY A 270 -18.20 -20.99 -16.30
C GLY A 270 -18.63 -21.84 -17.49
N ILE A 271 -19.94 -22.06 -17.65
CA ILE A 271 -20.57 -22.77 -18.76
C ILE A 271 -21.28 -21.78 -19.69
N HIS A 272 -21.47 -22.13 -20.96
CA HIS A 272 -22.14 -21.28 -21.95
C HIS A 272 -22.89 -22.06 -23.03
N GLY A 273 -23.72 -21.36 -23.82
CA GLY A 273 -24.43 -21.94 -24.97
C GLY A 273 -25.34 -23.11 -24.60
N GLN A 274 -25.11 -24.28 -25.23
CA GLN A 274 -25.95 -25.47 -25.01
C GLN A 274 -25.83 -26.04 -23.59
N GLU A 275 -24.70 -25.84 -22.91
CA GLU A 275 -24.52 -26.29 -21.53
C GLU A 275 -25.43 -25.51 -20.57
N ILE A 276 -25.69 -24.22 -20.84
CA ILE A 276 -26.66 -23.44 -20.06
C ILE A 276 -28.09 -23.97 -20.26
N ALA A 277 -28.47 -24.34 -21.49
CA ALA A 277 -29.79 -24.91 -21.75
C ALA A 277 -30.00 -26.23 -20.98
N ARG A 278 -28.99 -27.10 -20.96
CA ARG A 278 -28.98 -28.32 -20.15
C ARG A 278 -29.04 -28.01 -18.65
N PHE A 279 -28.23 -27.07 -18.19
CA PHE A 279 -28.20 -26.62 -16.78
C PHE A 279 -29.58 -26.17 -16.33
N ARG A 280 -30.26 -25.32 -17.11
CA ARG A 280 -31.60 -24.82 -16.80
C ARG A 280 -32.62 -25.94 -16.65
N ALA A 281 -32.58 -26.95 -17.54
CA ALA A 281 -33.48 -28.09 -17.49
C ALA A 281 -33.23 -28.96 -16.24
N ASP A 282 -31.98 -29.34 -16.01
CA ASP A 282 -31.59 -30.20 -14.89
C ASP A 282 -31.87 -29.52 -13.54
N ALA A 283 -31.48 -28.26 -13.40
CA ALA A 283 -31.60 -27.56 -12.12
C ALA A 283 -33.06 -27.21 -11.79
N GLN A 284 -33.90 -26.95 -12.80
CA GLN A 284 -35.35 -26.80 -12.58
C GLN A 284 -35.99 -28.11 -12.09
N ALA A 285 -35.56 -29.26 -12.62
CA ALA A 285 -36.05 -30.57 -12.20
C ALA A 285 -35.58 -30.95 -10.79
N LEU A 286 -34.35 -30.57 -10.43
CA LEU A 286 -33.74 -30.89 -9.14
C LEU A 286 -34.04 -29.89 -8.02
N GLY A 287 -34.40 -28.65 -8.38
CA GLY A 287 -34.56 -27.54 -7.43
C GLY A 287 -33.24 -27.03 -6.81
N LYS A 288 -32.09 -27.45 -7.36
CA LYS A 288 -30.74 -27.15 -6.86
C LYS A 288 -29.71 -27.27 -8.00
N PRO A 289 -28.45 -26.85 -7.81
CA PRO A 289 -27.40 -27.00 -8.83
C PRO A 289 -27.26 -28.46 -9.32
N PRO A 290 -27.11 -28.70 -10.64
CA PRO A 290 -26.85 -30.03 -11.18
C PRO A 290 -25.47 -30.54 -10.77
N GLN A 291 -25.35 -31.83 -10.41
CA GLN A 291 -24.10 -32.42 -9.91
C GLN A 291 -22.96 -32.50 -10.93
N TRP A 292 -23.26 -32.36 -12.22
CA TRP A 292 -22.25 -32.47 -13.28
C TRP A 292 -21.43 -31.19 -13.47
N VAL A 293 -21.84 -30.08 -12.83
CA VAL A 293 -21.12 -28.81 -12.86
C VAL A 293 -20.84 -28.33 -11.44
N GLU A 294 -19.61 -27.88 -11.20
CA GLU A 294 -19.18 -27.26 -9.94
C GLU A 294 -19.15 -25.74 -10.15
N SER A 295 -19.50 -24.97 -9.12
CA SER A 295 -19.37 -23.50 -9.17
C SER A 295 -17.90 -23.09 -9.08
N VAL A 296 -17.58 -21.96 -9.69
CA VAL A 296 -16.27 -21.33 -9.62
C VAL A 296 -16.15 -20.66 -8.26
N THR A 297 -15.42 -21.28 -7.33
CA THR A 297 -15.12 -20.68 -6.04
C THR A 297 -14.02 -19.63 -6.17
N THR A 298 -14.25 -18.45 -5.62
CA THR A 298 -13.25 -17.38 -5.53
C THR A 298 -12.49 -17.45 -4.21
N ASN A 299 -11.48 -16.59 -4.06
CA ASN A 299 -10.81 -16.37 -2.77
C ASN A 299 -11.65 -15.52 -1.79
N ASN A 300 -12.87 -15.13 -2.17
CA ASN A 300 -13.76 -14.30 -1.36
C ASN A 300 -15.09 -15.03 -1.05
N PRO A 301 -15.22 -15.64 0.13
CA PRO A 301 -16.43 -16.37 0.53
C PRO A 301 -17.71 -15.53 0.48
N LEU A 302 -17.61 -14.20 0.67
CA LEU A 302 -18.76 -13.31 0.60
C LEU A 302 -19.36 -13.31 -0.81
N ILE A 303 -18.51 -13.18 -1.84
CA ILE A 303 -18.93 -13.18 -3.25
C ILE A 303 -19.52 -14.54 -3.62
N ASP A 304 -18.86 -15.63 -3.23
CA ASP A 304 -19.32 -17.00 -3.48
C ASP A 304 -20.72 -17.24 -2.88
N LEU A 305 -20.93 -16.84 -1.62
CA LEU A 305 -22.20 -16.99 -0.92
C LEU A 305 -23.34 -16.22 -1.60
N LEU A 306 -23.10 -14.96 -1.95
CA LEU A 306 -24.11 -14.06 -2.54
C LEU A 306 -24.47 -14.40 -3.99
N GLY A 307 -23.49 -14.88 -4.76
CA GLY A 307 -23.61 -15.21 -6.18
C GLY A 307 -24.14 -16.62 -6.46
N ASP A 308 -23.95 -17.56 -5.52
CA ASP A 308 -24.30 -18.97 -5.72
C ASP A 308 -25.27 -19.49 -4.65
N SER A 309 -24.76 -19.87 -3.48
CA SER A 309 -25.53 -20.64 -2.48
C SER A 309 -26.78 -19.92 -1.95
N LEU A 310 -26.66 -18.63 -1.58
CA LEU A 310 -27.81 -17.86 -1.10
C LEU A 310 -28.80 -17.54 -2.22
N ARG A 311 -28.35 -17.47 -3.47
CA ARG A 311 -29.23 -17.28 -4.62
C ARG A 311 -30.10 -18.50 -4.86
N TRP A 312 -29.55 -19.70 -4.67
CA TRP A 312 -30.30 -20.94 -4.72
C TRP A 312 -31.28 -21.10 -3.56
N LEU A 313 -30.88 -20.74 -2.34
CA LEU A 313 -31.76 -20.78 -1.16
C LEU A 313 -32.90 -19.76 -1.23
N HIS A 314 -32.66 -18.60 -1.85
CA HIS A 314 -33.58 -17.48 -1.88
C HIS A 314 -33.71 -16.89 -3.30
N PRO A 315 -34.35 -17.62 -4.24
CA PRO A 315 -34.44 -17.21 -5.64
C PRO A 315 -35.26 -15.93 -5.85
N ASP A 316 -36.16 -15.60 -4.93
CA ASP A 316 -36.98 -14.39 -4.96
C ASP A 316 -36.28 -13.16 -4.36
N MET A 317 -35.13 -13.34 -3.70
CA MET A 317 -34.35 -12.23 -3.16
C MET A 317 -33.46 -11.64 -4.25
N ASN A 318 -33.41 -10.31 -4.35
CA ASN A 318 -32.39 -9.63 -5.13
C ASN A 318 -31.03 -9.61 -4.39
N LEU A 319 -29.97 -9.11 -5.04
CA LEU A 319 -28.63 -9.06 -4.44
C LEU A 319 -28.61 -8.31 -3.10
N GLN A 320 -29.21 -7.12 -3.03
CA GLN A 320 -29.24 -6.30 -1.82
C GLN A 320 -29.99 -6.97 -0.65
N GLN A 321 -31.04 -7.74 -0.95
CA GLN A 321 -31.76 -8.53 0.05
C GLN A 321 -30.90 -9.69 0.56
N ARG A 322 -30.13 -10.35 -0.31
CA ARG A 322 -29.18 -11.39 0.08
C ARG A 322 -28.00 -10.83 0.89
N GLU A 323 -27.51 -9.65 0.54
CA GLU A 323 -26.50 -8.92 1.32
C GLU A 323 -27.01 -8.61 2.72
N THR A 324 -28.20 -8.00 2.84
CA THR A 324 -28.84 -7.73 4.14
C THR A 324 -29.04 -9.02 4.95
N LEU A 325 -29.45 -10.11 4.30
CA LEU A 325 -29.61 -11.40 4.96
C LEU A 325 -28.27 -11.92 5.50
N LEU A 326 -27.22 -11.94 4.68
CA LEU A 326 -25.90 -12.43 5.08
C LEU A 326 -25.30 -11.55 6.18
N GLN A 327 -25.41 -10.23 6.06
CA GLN A 327 -24.98 -9.25 7.06
C GLN A 327 -25.64 -9.50 8.42
N SER A 328 -26.91 -9.92 8.45
CA SER A 328 -27.62 -10.22 9.70
C SER A 328 -27.00 -11.37 10.52
N TYR A 329 -26.13 -12.17 9.92
CA TYR A 329 -25.40 -13.22 10.64
C TYR A 329 -24.14 -12.71 11.35
N ASN A 330 -23.66 -11.49 11.10
CA ASN A 330 -22.50 -10.92 11.81
C ASN A 330 -21.28 -11.85 11.83
N LEU A 331 -20.90 -12.37 10.66
CA LEU A 331 -19.91 -13.43 10.54
C LEU A 331 -18.50 -12.87 10.37
N LEU A 332 -17.55 -13.48 11.08
CA LEU A 332 -16.12 -13.25 10.90
C LEU A 332 -15.57 -14.04 9.69
N PRO A 333 -14.35 -13.74 9.19
CA PRO A 333 -13.76 -14.39 8.02
C PRO A 333 -13.81 -15.93 8.04
N SER A 334 -13.44 -16.55 9.16
CA SER A 334 -13.45 -18.01 9.31
C SER A 334 -14.87 -18.58 9.21
N GLN A 335 -15.85 -17.84 9.73
CA GLN A 335 -17.25 -18.23 9.77
C GLN A 335 -17.93 -18.06 8.41
N LEU A 336 -17.56 -17.03 7.63
CA LEU A 336 -17.98 -16.88 6.24
C LEU A 336 -17.45 -18.04 5.39
N THR A 337 -16.18 -18.41 5.56
CA THR A 337 -15.57 -19.56 4.87
C THR A 337 -16.31 -20.85 5.21
N ARG A 338 -16.53 -21.10 6.51
CA ARG A 338 -17.29 -22.27 6.96
C ARG A 338 -18.72 -22.30 6.40
N LEU A 339 -19.42 -21.17 6.38
CA LEU A 339 -20.78 -21.09 5.84
C LEU A 339 -20.81 -21.43 4.36
N ARG A 340 -19.85 -20.94 3.58
CA ARG A 340 -19.71 -21.29 2.17
C ARG A 340 -19.54 -22.79 2.00
N ASP A 341 -18.60 -23.39 2.72
CA ASP A 341 -18.27 -24.81 2.57
C ASP A 341 -19.45 -25.71 2.99
N ASP A 342 -20.15 -25.36 4.07
CA ASP A 342 -21.35 -26.07 4.51
C ASP A 342 -22.47 -25.98 3.46
N LEU A 343 -22.68 -24.82 2.84
CA LEU A 343 -23.72 -24.62 1.82
C LEU A 343 -23.41 -25.27 0.47
N LEU A 344 -22.14 -25.41 0.12
CA LEU A 344 -21.72 -26.19 -1.04
C LEU A 344 -21.97 -27.69 -0.84
N SER A 345 -21.84 -28.18 0.40
CA SER A 345 -22.12 -29.57 0.74
C SER A 345 -23.62 -29.86 0.86
N GLU A 346 -24.35 -29.00 1.56
CA GLU A 346 -25.78 -29.12 1.81
C GLU A 346 -26.43 -27.75 1.64
N LEU A 347 -27.33 -27.64 0.66
CA LEU A 347 -28.04 -26.39 0.34
C LEU A 347 -29.13 -26.10 1.39
N ALA A 348 -28.72 -25.80 2.62
CA ALA A 348 -29.55 -25.41 3.75
C ALA A 348 -28.72 -24.61 4.76
N ILE A 349 -29.28 -23.54 5.32
CA ILE A 349 -28.57 -22.75 6.34
C ILE A 349 -28.28 -23.65 7.57
N PRO A 350 -27.01 -23.84 7.96
CA PRO A 350 -26.66 -24.74 9.04
C PRO A 350 -27.10 -24.19 10.41
N GLN A 351 -27.41 -25.10 11.35
CA GLN A 351 -27.90 -24.73 12.68
C GLN A 351 -26.94 -23.82 13.47
N TRP A 352 -25.63 -23.97 13.27
CA TRP A 352 -24.65 -23.13 13.95
C TRP A 352 -24.76 -21.67 13.51
N ALA A 353 -25.06 -21.40 12.23
CA ALA A 353 -25.19 -20.05 11.70
C ALA A 353 -26.45 -19.39 12.26
N GLN A 354 -27.57 -20.12 12.28
CA GLN A 354 -28.80 -19.65 12.93
C GLN A 354 -28.56 -19.33 14.42
N LYS A 355 -27.92 -20.24 15.15
CA LYS A 355 -27.59 -20.01 16.56
C LYS A 355 -26.67 -18.81 16.75
N HIS A 356 -25.64 -18.65 15.90
CA HIS A 356 -24.71 -17.53 15.95
C HIS A 356 -25.43 -16.19 15.75
N LYS A 357 -26.31 -16.10 14.74
CA LYS A 357 -27.14 -14.92 14.49
C LYS A 357 -27.93 -14.49 15.73
N HIS A 358 -28.72 -15.40 16.31
CA HIS A 358 -29.52 -15.11 17.52
C HIS A 358 -28.64 -14.68 18.70
N LEU A 359 -27.43 -15.22 18.82
CA LEU A 359 -26.48 -14.82 19.87
C LEU A 359 -25.88 -13.44 19.63
N THR A 360 -25.65 -13.05 18.37
CA THR A 360 -25.11 -11.73 18.03
C THR A 360 -26.16 -10.61 18.06
N GLU A 361 -27.45 -10.94 17.92
CA GLU A 361 -28.55 -9.98 18.07
C GLU A 361 -28.71 -9.51 19.53
N ASN A 362 -28.28 -10.30 20.51
CA ASN A 362 -28.35 -9.94 21.94
C ASN A 362 -27.07 -9.23 22.41
N LEU A 363 -27.00 -7.92 22.17
CA LEU A 363 -25.89 -7.05 22.59
C LEU A 363 -25.77 -6.87 24.11
N ASP A 364 -26.83 -7.17 24.86
CA ASP A 364 -26.84 -7.07 26.33
C ASP A 364 -26.12 -8.24 27.01
N ASN A 365 -25.64 -9.22 26.25
CA ASN A 365 -24.84 -10.33 26.78
C ASN A 365 -23.33 -10.00 26.75
N PRO A 366 -22.72 -9.57 27.87
CA PRO A 366 -21.34 -9.12 27.89
C PRO A 366 -20.34 -10.25 27.57
N GLN A 367 -20.64 -11.50 27.94
CA GLN A 367 -19.75 -12.64 27.67
C GLN A 367 -19.69 -12.94 26.17
N ARG A 368 -20.80 -12.75 25.45
CA ARG A 368 -20.84 -13.01 24.01
C ARG A 368 -20.09 -11.93 23.23
N LEU A 369 -20.28 -10.66 23.59
CA LEU A 369 -19.54 -9.56 22.99
C LEU A 369 -18.04 -9.66 23.29
N GLU A 370 -17.67 -10.08 24.51
CA GLU A 370 -16.28 -10.41 24.86
C GLU A 370 -15.71 -11.48 23.92
N GLN A 371 -16.41 -12.61 23.74
CA GLN A 371 -15.96 -13.66 22.82
C GLN A 371 -15.78 -13.13 21.39
N LEU A 372 -16.78 -12.42 20.86
CA LEU A 372 -16.71 -11.85 19.51
C LEU A 372 -15.52 -10.90 19.35
N SER A 373 -15.22 -10.09 20.37
CA SER A 373 -14.08 -9.17 20.36
C SER A 373 -12.72 -9.88 20.34
N ARG A 374 -12.61 -11.02 21.04
CA ARG A 374 -11.39 -11.86 21.01
C ARG A 374 -11.21 -12.50 19.64
N ASP A 375 -12.27 -13.13 19.12
CA ASP A 375 -12.26 -13.78 17.81
C ASP A 375 -11.94 -12.76 16.70
N ALA A 376 -12.57 -11.58 16.73
CA ALA A 376 -12.30 -10.51 15.78
C ALA A 376 -10.86 -9.96 15.88
N SER A 377 -10.32 -9.82 17.09
CA SER A 377 -8.94 -9.36 17.28
C SER A 377 -7.92 -10.34 16.70
N GLU A 378 -8.20 -11.64 16.86
CA GLU A 378 -7.35 -12.72 16.36
C GLU A 378 -7.46 -12.86 14.84
N GLU A 379 -8.67 -12.98 14.30
CA GLU A 379 -8.89 -13.20 12.87
C GLU A 379 -8.51 -11.97 12.03
N LEU A 380 -8.82 -10.76 12.49
CA LEU A 380 -8.54 -9.55 11.72
C LEU A 380 -7.13 -9.02 11.95
N ASN A 381 -6.41 -9.54 12.96
CA ASN A 381 -5.04 -9.18 13.30
C ASN A 381 -4.81 -7.65 13.43
N LEU A 382 -5.81 -6.91 13.94
CA LEU A 382 -5.83 -5.44 13.93
C LEU A 382 -4.61 -4.79 14.58
N LYS A 383 -3.97 -5.47 15.54
CA LYS A 383 -2.80 -4.98 16.28
C LYS A 383 -1.44 -5.28 15.63
N ARG A 384 -1.37 -6.19 14.66
CA ARG A 384 -0.11 -6.61 14.01
C ARG A 384 -0.20 -6.59 12.48
N GLY A 385 -0.94 -5.63 11.93
CA GLY A 385 -1.23 -5.51 10.51
C GLY A 385 -2.50 -6.27 10.14
N ALA A 386 -3.52 -5.52 9.73
CA ALA A 386 -4.83 -6.10 9.51
C ALA A 386 -4.82 -7.11 8.35
N GLN A 387 -5.37 -8.30 8.58
CA GLN A 387 -5.42 -9.39 7.59
C GLN A 387 -6.79 -9.45 6.89
N HIS A 388 -6.89 -10.19 5.79
CA HIS A 388 -8.10 -10.38 4.96
C HIS A 388 -8.57 -9.15 4.15
N ASP A 389 -7.85 -8.85 3.07
CA ASP A 389 -8.16 -7.73 2.15
C ASP A 389 -9.57 -7.81 1.54
N TRP A 390 -10.09 -9.02 1.41
CA TRP A 390 -11.44 -9.28 0.88
C TRP A 390 -12.54 -9.05 1.93
N TYR A 391 -12.20 -9.02 3.22
CA TYR A 391 -13.19 -8.93 4.28
C TYR A 391 -13.60 -7.47 4.50
N ASN A 392 -14.88 -7.20 4.31
CA ASN A 392 -15.48 -5.90 4.59
C ASN A 392 -16.44 -6.03 5.79
N PRO A 393 -16.07 -5.47 6.97
CA PRO A 393 -16.91 -5.48 8.16
C PRO A 393 -18.30 -4.87 7.93
N LYS A 394 -18.39 -3.80 7.12
CA LYS A 394 -19.68 -3.15 6.82
C LYS A 394 -20.62 -4.03 6.00
N ALA A 395 -20.08 -4.92 5.18
CA ALA A 395 -20.88 -5.88 4.40
C ALA A 395 -21.20 -7.16 5.20
N SER A 396 -20.44 -7.44 6.25
CA SER A 396 -20.50 -8.72 6.98
C SER A 396 -21.19 -8.64 8.34
N MET A 397 -21.32 -7.44 8.91
CA MET A 397 -21.92 -7.20 10.22
C MET A 397 -22.95 -6.07 10.17
N THR A 398 -24.00 -6.18 10.98
CA THR A 398 -24.96 -5.09 11.15
C THR A 398 -24.31 -3.89 11.86
N PRO A 399 -24.79 -2.66 11.61
CA PRO A 399 -24.21 -1.47 12.23
C PRO A 399 -24.15 -1.53 13.77
N GLU A 400 -25.18 -2.08 14.41
CA GLU A 400 -25.29 -2.14 15.87
C GLU A 400 -24.23 -3.06 16.47
N VAL A 401 -24.03 -4.24 15.88
CA VAL A 401 -23.00 -5.20 16.31
C VAL A 401 -21.61 -4.66 16.03
N LEU A 402 -21.42 -3.99 14.88
CA LEU A 402 -20.15 -3.39 14.52
C LEU A 402 -19.74 -2.29 15.51
N GLU A 403 -20.62 -1.35 15.85
CA GLU A 403 -20.32 -0.31 16.84
C GLU A 403 -20.07 -0.89 18.23
N ALA A 404 -20.86 -1.89 18.65
CA ALA A 404 -20.64 -2.57 19.92
C ALA A 404 -19.27 -3.28 19.97
N LEU A 405 -18.87 -3.91 18.87
CA LEU A 405 -17.55 -4.55 18.72
C LEU A 405 -16.42 -3.51 18.77
N LEU A 406 -16.54 -2.41 18.02
CA LEU A 406 -15.54 -1.34 18.01
C LEU A 406 -15.34 -0.74 19.40
N ASN A 407 -16.43 -0.45 20.12
CA ASN A 407 -16.38 0.02 21.50
C ASN A 407 -15.69 -1.01 22.42
N LYS A 408 -15.98 -2.30 22.25
CA LYS A 408 -15.37 -3.38 23.03
C LYS A 408 -13.86 -3.51 22.76
N LEU A 409 -13.44 -3.25 21.53
CA LEU A 409 -12.03 -3.24 21.11
C LEU A 409 -11.27 -1.98 21.57
N GLY A 410 -11.97 -1.01 22.17
CA GLY A 410 -11.42 0.22 22.73
C GLY A 410 -11.45 1.42 21.80
N TYR A 411 -12.09 1.31 20.62
CA TYR A 411 -12.24 2.43 19.70
C TYR A 411 -13.30 3.40 20.21
N GLN A 412 -13.05 4.69 19.98
CA GLN A 412 -13.95 5.81 20.23
C GLN A 412 -14.07 6.65 18.96
N ARG A 413 -15.04 7.56 18.90
CA ARG A 413 -15.25 8.47 17.76
C ARG A 413 -14.94 9.90 18.16
N ASN A 414 -14.10 10.58 17.39
CA ASN A 414 -13.78 11.99 17.64
C ASN A 414 -14.81 12.93 16.98
N GLN A 415 -14.59 14.25 17.09
CA GLN A 415 -15.49 15.26 16.52
C GLN A 415 -15.63 15.17 14.98
N ASN A 416 -14.68 14.51 14.31
CA ASN A 416 -14.70 14.29 12.86
C ASN A 416 -15.23 12.89 12.50
N ASN A 417 -15.88 12.20 13.46
CA ASN A 417 -16.37 10.84 13.32
C ASN A 417 -15.28 9.81 12.96
N CYS A 418 -14.01 10.10 13.20
CA CYS A 418 -12.91 9.16 13.00
C CYS A 418 -12.75 8.24 14.20
N LEU A 419 -12.43 6.97 13.95
CA LEU A 419 -12.09 6.00 14.98
C LEU A 419 -10.74 6.34 15.58
N TYR A 420 -10.66 6.37 16.89
CA TYR A 420 -9.42 6.62 17.62
C TYR A 420 -9.33 5.77 18.89
N ARG A 421 -8.13 5.67 19.44
CA ARG A 421 -7.81 5.00 20.70
C ARG A 421 -6.92 5.88 21.57
N THR A 422 -6.97 5.67 22.88
CA THR A 422 -6.10 6.37 23.85
C THR A 422 -5.20 5.44 24.67
N ASP A 423 -5.33 4.14 24.41
CA ASP A 423 -4.62 3.07 25.08
C ASP A 423 -3.49 2.47 24.22
N VAL A 424 -3.19 3.08 23.06
CA VAL A 424 -2.01 2.73 22.25
C VAL A 424 -0.75 3.16 23.04
N PRO A 425 0.16 2.24 23.39
CA PRO A 425 1.30 2.57 24.24
C PRO A 425 2.32 3.50 23.57
N ALA A 426 2.64 3.23 22.31
CA ALA A 426 3.64 4.00 21.58
C ALA A 426 3.34 4.06 20.08
N LEU A 427 3.94 5.02 19.39
CA LEU A 427 4.17 4.96 17.94
C LEU A 427 5.63 5.26 17.65
N PHE A 428 6.12 4.87 16.47
CA PHE A 428 7.49 5.09 16.04
C PHE A 428 7.58 6.16 14.97
N ARG A 429 8.64 6.95 14.99
CA ARG A 429 8.84 8.02 14.02
C ARG A 429 10.31 8.17 13.66
N GLY A 430 10.62 8.02 12.37
CA GLY A 430 11.88 8.48 11.81
C GLY A 430 11.84 10.00 11.64
N ASP A 431 12.88 10.69 12.10
CA ASP A 431 12.94 12.16 12.04
C ASP A 431 14.39 12.66 11.88
N ASP A 432 14.57 13.75 11.15
CA ASP A 432 15.87 14.37 10.89
C ASP A 432 16.35 15.26 12.04
N ARG A 433 15.44 15.66 12.95
CA ARG A 433 15.80 16.48 14.10
C ARG A 433 16.61 15.69 15.11
N THR A 434 17.64 16.33 15.64
CA THR A 434 18.48 15.73 16.68
C THR A 434 17.71 15.64 18.01
N PRO A 435 18.07 14.72 18.91
CA PRO A 435 17.48 14.70 20.25
C PRO A 435 17.75 16.00 21.03
N PHE A 436 18.81 16.75 20.68
CA PHE A 436 19.12 18.02 21.33
C PHE A 436 18.16 19.12 20.89
N GLU A 437 17.86 19.22 19.59
CA GLU A 437 16.83 20.12 19.04
C GLU A 437 15.49 19.90 19.78
N LEU A 438 15.04 18.65 19.86
CA LEU A 438 13.77 18.30 20.50
C LEU A 438 13.74 18.61 22.01
N ALA A 439 14.84 18.37 22.71
CA ALA A 439 14.95 18.64 24.15
C ALA A 439 15.17 20.13 24.47
N ASN A 440 15.76 20.90 23.54
CA ASN A 440 15.92 22.36 23.69
C ASN A 440 14.58 23.07 23.51
N ASP A 441 13.77 22.62 22.56
CA ASP A 441 12.48 23.22 22.24
C ASP A 441 11.32 22.66 23.09
N GLU A 442 11.62 21.73 24.01
CA GLU A 442 10.68 21.08 24.93
C GLU A 442 9.53 20.30 24.25
N ALA A 443 9.53 20.22 22.92
CA ALA A 443 8.54 19.52 22.13
C ALA A 443 9.06 19.12 20.75
N MET A 444 8.48 18.04 20.22
CA MET A 444 8.51 17.69 18.81
C MET A 444 7.34 18.36 18.11
N LEU A 445 7.63 19.33 17.23
CA LEU A 445 6.61 19.93 16.38
C LEU A 445 6.19 18.98 15.25
N PRO A 446 4.90 18.92 14.88
CA PRO A 446 4.47 18.21 13.69
C PRO A 446 5.02 18.90 12.43
N ARG A 447 5.70 18.11 11.59
CA ARG A 447 6.27 18.49 10.30
C ARG A 447 5.27 18.20 9.15
N TYR A 448 5.35 18.93 8.03
CA TYR A 448 4.43 18.95 6.86
C TYR A 448 3.00 19.48 7.12
N HIS A 449 2.29 19.79 6.03
CA HIS A 449 0.87 20.12 6.02
C HIS A 449 0.04 18.85 6.27
N HIS A 450 -0.07 18.44 7.53
CA HIS A 450 -1.15 17.53 7.91
C HIS A 450 -2.45 18.34 7.89
N GLU A 451 -3.31 18.02 6.94
CA GLU A 451 -4.63 18.65 6.88
C GLU A 451 -5.44 18.26 8.13
N PRO A 452 -6.27 19.19 8.64
CA PRO A 452 -7.16 18.88 9.76
C PRO A 452 -8.20 17.81 9.36
N GLY A 453 -9.07 17.42 10.29
CA GLY A 453 -10.27 16.62 9.97
C GLY A 453 -10.16 15.12 10.21
N ALA A 454 -8.97 14.58 10.54
CA ALA A 454 -8.83 13.21 11.03
C ALA A 454 -8.66 13.13 12.56
N THR A 455 -7.98 14.10 13.17
CA THR A 455 -7.77 14.22 14.62
C THR A 455 -8.57 15.38 15.22
N THR A 456 -8.83 15.35 16.53
CA THR A 456 -9.46 16.48 17.24
C THR A 456 -8.58 17.74 17.23
N HIS A 457 -7.28 17.56 17.47
CA HIS A 457 -6.28 18.64 17.44
C HIS A 457 -5.36 18.48 16.24
N LYS A 458 -4.15 19.07 16.29
CA LYS A 458 -3.21 19.05 15.17
C LYS A 458 -2.73 17.61 14.93
N PRO A 459 -2.80 17.09 13.70
CA PRO A 459 -2.32 15.74 13.43
C PRO A 459 -0.79 15.70 13.42
N MET A 460 -0.23 14.59 13.87
CA MET A 460 1.17 14.22 13.71
C MET A 460 1.26 12.77 13.24
N SER A 461 1.78 12.53 12.04
CA SER A 461 1.95 11.16 11.54
C SER A 461 3.08 10.40 12.25
N ALA A 462 2.83 9.14 12.56
CA ALA A 462 3.80 8.17 13.08
C ALA A 462 3.31 6.75 12.75
N THR A 463 4.18 5.74 12.85
CA THR A 463 3.87 4.37 12.47
C THR A 463 3.68 3.43 13.65
N PHE A 464 2.79 2.45 13.48
CA PHE A 464 2.57 1.37 14.43
C PHE A 464 3.66 0.30 14.39
N SER A 465 4.53 0.27 13.37
CA SER A 465 5.58 -0.75 13.20
C SER A 465 6.97 -0.16 13.39
N LEU A 466 7.77 -0.76 14.28
CA LEU A 466 9.16 -0.33 14.47
C LEU A 466 10.00 -0.55 13.19
N ASN A 467 9.74 -1.63 12.47
CA ASN A 467 10.38 -1.94 11.20
C ASN A 467 10.12 -0.86 10.14
N GLU A 468 8.87 -0.42 9.94
CA GLU A 468 8.59 0.71 9.03
C GLU A 468 9.20 2.01 9.56
N GLY A 469 9.24 2.20 10.89
CA GLY A 469 9.95 3.32 11.52
C GLY A 469 11.43 3.38 11.13
N GLN A 470 12.14 2.24 11.16
CA GLN A 470 13.53 2.16 10.68
C GLN A 470 13.65 2.55 9.21
N VAL A 471 12.69 2.14 8.38
CA VAL A 471 12.69 2.45 6.97
C VAL A 471 12.53 3.95 6.73
N TYR A 472 11.65 4.62 7.48
CA TYR A 472 11.51 6.07 7.43
C TYR A 472 12.73 6.80 7.99
N ALA A 473 13.45 6.19 8.93
CA ALA A 473 14.71 6.69 9.49
C ALA A 473 15.97 6.33 8.67
N ARG A 474 15.84 5.98 7.38
CA ARG A 474 17.00 5.60 6.54
C ARG A 474 17.78 6.79 5.99
N ALA A 475 17.11 7.84 5.55
CA ALA A 475 17.75 9.02 4.99
C ALA A 475 16.88 10.27 5.23
N PRO A 476 17.52 11.42 5.51
CA PRO A 476 16.80 12.67 5.71
C PRO A 476 16.19 13.18 4.40
N ASP A 477 15.14 13.98 4.53
CA ASP A 477 14.58 14.70 3.39
C ASP A 477 15.41 15.96 3.10
N PRO A 478 15.99 16.11 1.90
CA PRO A 478 16.74 17.32 1.55
C PRO A 478 15.94 18.62 1.74
N GLU A 479 14.61 18.59 1.57
CA GLU A 479 13.77 19.77 1.80
C GLU A 479 13.81 20.23 3.26
N TYR A 480 13.81 19.28 4.21
CA TYR A 480 13.85 19.60 5.63
C TYR A 480 15.21 20.04 6.14
N LEU A 481 16.27 19.57 5.51
CA LEU A 481 17.62 19.99 5.84
C LEU A 481 17.90 21.46 5.50
N ARG A 482 16.96 22.15 4.84
CA ARG A 482 17.02 23.59 4.63
C ARG A 482 16.65 24.39 5.89
N PHE A 483 15.98 23.77 6.86
CA PHE A 483 15.55 24.41 8.10
C PHE A 483 16.55 24.11 9.22
N ASN A 484 17.19 25.13 9.77
CA ASN A 484 18.19 24.93 10.84
C ASN A 484 17.54 24.50 12.17
N SER A 485 16.29 24.88 12.39
CA SER A 485 15.47 24.56 13.57
C SER A 485 14.02 24.28 13.16
N GLN A 486 13.31 23.49 13.95
CA GLN A 486 11.86 23.29 13.82
C GLN A 486 11.02 24.57 13.97
N THR A 487 11.56 25.65 14.53
CA THR A 487 10.89 26.95 14.63
C THR A 487 11.18 27.89 13.46
N ASN A 488 12.06 27.52 12.52
CA ASN A 488 12.22 28.30 11.30
C ASN A 488 10.97 28.17 10.41
N LYS A 489 10.31 29.30 10.15
CA LYS A 489 9.12 29.34 9.28
C LYS A 489 9.47 29.18 7.80
N HIS A 490 10.66 29.61 7.41
CA HIS A 490 11.13 29.63 6.03
C HIS A 490 12.42 28.81 5.89
N PRO A 491 12.63 28.14 4.75
CA PRO A 491 13.89 27.45 4.49
C PRO A 491 15.03 28.46 4.33
N GLY A 492 16.24 28.10 4.75
CA GLY A 492 17.43 28.89 4.54
C GLY A 492 17.89 28.90 3.08
N GLY A 493 18.84 29.81 2.81
CA GLY A 493 19.52 29.95 1.52
C GLY A 493 20.65 28.93 1.34
N ASP A 494 21.00 28.67 0.08
CA ASP A 494 22.09 27.78 -0.29
C ASP A 494 23.46 28.45 -0.03
N VAL A 495 24.45 27.62 0.35
CA VAL A 495 25.83 28.01 0.68
C VAL A 495 26.56 28.69 -0.49
N ASP A 496 26.17 28.36 -1.73
CA ASP A 496 26.85 28.79 -2.95
C ASP A 496 26.25 30.06 -3.57
N GLY A 497 25.89 31.07 -2.77
CA GLY A 497 25.79 32.49 -3.17
C GLY A 497 24.92 32.83 -4.39
N GLN A 498 24.18 31.89 -4.96
CA GLN A 498 23.28 32.11 -6.06
C GLN A 498 21.94 32.39 -5.41
N ALA A 499 21.76 33.66 -5.04
CA ALA A 499 20.43 34.20 -4.80
C ALA A 499 19.62 33.89 -6.05
N THR A 500 18.83 32.82 -6.01
CA THR A 500 17.68 32.73 -6.88
C THR A 500 16.74 33.82 -6.39
N ASP A 501 16.85 34.99 -7.01
CA ASP A 501 15.72 35.90 -7.25
C ASP A 501 14.66 35.14 -8.10
N SER A 502 14.25 33.96 -7.65
CA SER A 502 12.95 33.42 -7.98
C SER A 502 12.03 34.13 -7.02
N ASP A 503 11.31 35.13 -7.53
CA ASP A 503 10.13 35.73 -6.90
C ASP A 503 9.57 34.75 -5.89
N ALA A 504 9.84 35.01 -4.61
CA ALA A 504 9.09 34.39 -3.53
C ALA A 504 7.68 34.91 -3.77
N SER A 505 6.92 34.19 -4.59
CA SER A 505 5.65 34.65 -5.10
C SER A 505 4.84 35.07 -3.90
N ASP A 506 4.51 36.36 -3.84
CA ASP A 506 3.56 36.99 -2.93
C ASP A 506 2.13 36.48 -3.17
N THR A 507 1.97 35.22 -3.57
CA THR A 507 0.73 34.50 -3.38
C THR A 507 0.74 34.03 -1.93
N PRO A 508 -0.11 34.59 -1.05
CA PRO A 508 -0.37 33.94 0.21
C PRO A 508 -0.86 32.54 -0.15
N SER A 509 -0.07 31.53 0.16
CA SER A 509 -0.53 30.15 0.27
C SER A 509 -1.60 30.16 1.35
N THR A 510 -2.84 30.40 0.93
CA THR A 510 -4.03 30.62 1.75
C THR A 510 -4.46 29.39 2.54
N SER A 511 -3.67 28.31 2.57
CA SER A 511 -3.96 27.13 3.40
C SER A 511 -2.93 26.83 4.49
N SER A 512 -1.80 27.55 4.55
CA SER A 512 -0.72 27.27 5.53
C SER A 512 -0.72 28.17 6.77
N SER A 513 -1.52 29.23 6.76
CA SER A 513 -1.37 30.34 7.71
C SER A 513 -2.18 30.21 9.00
N GLU A 514 -3.29 29.48 9.06
CA GLU A 514 -4.17 29.52 10.26
C GLU A 514 -3.52 28.97 11.53
N TRP A 515 -2.58 28.04 11.44
CA TRP A 515 -1.87 27.50 12.62
C TRP A 515 -0.58 28.25 12.96
N SER A 516 -0.16 29.18 12.10
CA SER A 516 0.98 30.10 12.30
C SER A 516 0.52 31.54 12.56
N GLU A 517 -0.76 31.73 12.91
CA GLU A 517 -1.40 33.00 13.27
C GLU A 517 -0.82 33.61 14.57
N ALA A 518 -1.14 34.88 14.85
CA ALA A 518 -0.68 35.67 16.01
C ALA A 518 -1.00 35.06 17.40
N THR A 519 -1.73 33.93 17.45
CA THR A 519 -2.06 33.16 18.67
C THR A 519 -1.35 31.80 18.74
N SER A 520 -0.36 31.52 17.87
CA SER A 520 0.51 30.36 18.00
C SER A 520 1.32 30.44 19.31
N PRO A 521 1.31 29.39 20.16
CA PRO A 521 2.15 29.35 21.35
C PRO A 521 3.64 29.18 21.02
N ILE A 522 3.97 28.83 19.77
CA ILE A 522 5.35 28.66 19.30
C ILE A 522 5.91 29.99 18.79
N PRO A 523 7.08 30.44 19.30
CA PRO A 523 7.78 31.62 18.78
C PRO A 523 8.46 31.27 17.46
N TRP A 524 7.76 31.49 16.36
CA TRP A 524 8.29 31.24 15.01
C TRP A 524 9.41 32.22 14.66
N ASP A 525 10.51 31.67 14.12
CA ASP A 525 11.56 32.47 13.49
C ASP A 525 11.16 32.77 12.04
N HIS A 526 11.05 34.07 11.74
CA HIS A 526 10.63 34.60 10.45
C HIS A 526 11.79 35.02 9.56
N ASP A 527 13.04 34.84 10.00
CA ASP A 527 14.19 35.15 9.16
C ASP A 527 14.17 34.29 7.89
N ARG A 528 14.46 34.94 6.77
CA ARG A 528 14.53 34.36 5.42
C ARG A 528 15.95 34.35 4.87
N HIS A 529 16.91 34.95 5.59
CA HIS A 529 18.24 35.26 5.08
C HIS A 529 19.34 34.45 5.77
N TYR A 530 18.99 33.43 6.54
CA TYR A 530 19.96 32.54 7.16
C TYR A 530 20.44 31.45 6.18
N GLU A 531 21.68 30.99 6.35
CA GLU A 531 22.29 29.90 5.58
C GLU A 531 21.87 28.54 6.14
N SER A 532 21.46 27.61 5.27
CA SER A 532 21.11 26.25 5.68
C SER A 532 22.36 25.44 6.06
N THR A 533 22.50 25.13 7.34
CA THR A 533 23.67 24.41 7.89
C THR A 533 23.50 22.90 7.92
N ARG A 534 22.25 22.40 7.79
CA ARG A 534 21.91 20.98 7.93
C ARG A 534 21.94 20.21 6.62
N THR A 535 22.17 20.86 5.48
CA THR A 535 22.12 20.25 4.13
C THR A 535 23.11 19.10 3.91
N ARG A 536 24.16 19.02 4.73
CA ARG A 536 25.13 17.92 4.69
C ARG A 536 24.78 16.75 5.62
N GLN A 537 23.77 16.91 6.48
CA GLN A 537 23.37 15.87 7.42
C GLN A 537 22.95 14.59 6.67
N THR A 538 23.52 13.46 7.09
CA THR A 538 23.18 12.13 6.55
C THR A 538 22.53 11.22 7.61
N VAL A 539 22.64 11.59 8.88
CA VAL A 539 22.10 10.83 10.01
C VAL A 539 20.62 11.13 10.20
N MET A 540 19.83 10.07 10.35
CA MET A 540 18.43 10.10 10.78
C MET A 540 18.29 9.44 12.15
N PHE A 541 17.30 9.89 12.90
CA PHE A 541 16.99 9.37 14.22
C PHE A 541 15.67 8.60 14.18
N LEU A 542 15.58 7.57 15.02
CA LEU A 542 14.35 6.82 15.21
C LEU A 542 13.88 7.02 16.65
N TYR A 543 12.67 7.53 16.78
CA TYR A 543 12.05 7.82 18.07
C TYR A 543 10.90 6.87 18.35
N ALA A 544 10.78 6.46 19.62
CA ALA A 544 9.54 5.95 20.18
C ALA A 544 8.80 7.10 20.88
N LEU A 545 7.53 7.29 20.55
CA LEU A 545 6.67 8.36 21.05
C LEU A 545 5.70 7.76 22.06
N ASP A 546 5.68 8.25 23.31
CA ASP A 546 4.74 7.84 24.35
C ASP A 546 3.35 8.43 24.08
N THR A 547 2.50 7.62 23.47
CA THR A 547 1.14 7.99 23.06
C THR A 547 0.07 7.63 24.07
N ARG A 548 0.46 7.12 25.26
CA ARG A 548 -0.51 6.80 26.32
C ARG A 548 -1.33 8.03 26.67
N ARG A 549 -2.66 7.86 26.66
CA ARG A 549 -3.68 8.89 26.93
C ARG A 549 -3.78 10.00 25.87
N LEU A 550 -3.10 9.85 24.73
CA LEU A 550 -3.29 10.73 23.57
C LEU A 550 -4.30 10.09 22.61
N GLU A 551 -5.04 10.91 21.89
CA GLU A 551 -5.85 10.40 20.78
C GLU A 551 -4.91 9.94 19.66
N VAL A 552 -5.00 8.64 19.34
CA VAL A 552 -4.33 8.02 18.20
C VAL A 552 -5.38 7.53 17.23
N VAL A 553 -5.34 8.06 16.00
CA VAL A 553 -6.25 7.75 14.90
C VAL A 553 -5.52 6.81 13.93
N PRO A 554 -5.78 5.49 13.98
CA PRO A 554 -5.17 4.55 13.05
C PRO A 554 -5.77 4.69 11.64
N HIS A 555 -4.91 4.69 10.62
CA HIS A 555 -5.35 4.76 9.22
C HIS A 555 -6.15 3.51 8.83
N GLU A 556 -5.55 2.32 8.97
CA GLU A 556 -6.09 1.07 8.43
C GLU A 556 -7.48 0.74 8.99
N GLU A 557 -7.69 0.88 10.30
CA GLU A 557 -8.99 0.62 10.90
C GLU A 557 -10.05 1.66 10.52
N ASN A 558 -9.68 2.92 10.27
CA ASN A 558 -10.62 3.89 9.74
C ASN A 558 -11.02 3.54 8.30
N ILE A 559 -10.08 3.13 7.45
CA ILE A 559 -10.39 2.72 6.08
C ILE A 559 -11.30 1.49 6.06
N ARG A 560 -11.08 0.52 6.95
CA ARG A 560 -11.84 -0.74 7.00
C ARG A 560 -13.20 -0.63 7.68
N PHE A 561 -13.25 -0.01 8.86
CA PHE A 561 -14.45 -0.01 9.70
C PHE A 561 -15.26 1.27 9.56
N ASN A 562 -14.68 2.34 9.02
CA ASN A 562 -15.28 3.67 9.01
C ASN A 562 -15.22 4.33 7.64
N SER A 563 -15.78 3.67 6.60
CA SER A 563 -15.78 4.21 5.23
C SER A 563 -16.30 5.66 5.10
N ALA A 564 -17.16 6.12 6.03
CA ALA A 564 -17.63 7.51 6.04
C ALA A 564 -16.48 8.52 6.23
N ALA A 565 -15.42 8.16 6.97
CA ALA A 565 -14.23 8.99 7.11
C ALA A 565 -13.42 9.09 5.81
N ARG A 566 -13.46 8.07 4.94
CA ARG A 566 -12.85 8.12 3.60
C ARG A 566 -13.64 9.06 2.67
N ASP A 567 -14.96 9.05 2.78
CA ASP A 567 -15.85 9.81 1.91
C ASP A 567 -16.00 11.28 2.33
N THR A 568 -15.49 11.64 3.51
CA THR A 568 -15.52 13.02 4.04
C THR A 568 -14.34 13.81 3.48
N SER A 569 -14.63 14.81 2.64
CA SER A 569 -13.61 15.57 1.88
C SER A 569 -12.58 16.30 2.73
N THR A 570 -12.88 16.58 4.00
CA THR A 570 -11.97 17.27 4.92
C THR A 570 -11.10 16.33 5.73
N THR A 571 -11.31 15.02 5.68
CA THR A 571 -10.57 14.05 6.50
C THR A 571 -9.37 13.52 5.72
N TRP A 572 -8.16 13.84 6.18
CA TRP A 572 -6.92 13.35 5.59
C TRP A 572 -6.32 12.21 6.41
N PHE A 573 -5.94 11.13 5.73
CA PHE A 573 -5.14 10.05 6.32
C PHE A 573 -3.80 9.89 5.58
N PRO A 574 -2.76 9.42 6.28
CA PRO A 574 -1.54 8.96 5.63
C PRO A 574 -1.81 7.86 4.60
N SER A 575 -0.97 7.76 3.57
CA SER A 575 -1.17 6.75 2.52
C SER A 575 -0.58 5.37 2.84
N ASP A 576 0.14 5.23 3.95
CA ASP A 576 0.77 3.98 4.38
C ASP A 576 -0.13 3.25 5.38
N ASP A 577 -0.34 1.96 5.16
CA ASP A 577 -1.23 1.10 5.97
C ASP A 577 -0.75 0.94 7.43
N PHE A 578 0.53 1.19 7.71
CA PHE A 578 1.10 1.15 9.07
C PHE A 578 1.14 2.51 9.75
N GLU A 579 0.77 3.59 9.07
CA GLU A 579 0.76 4.94 9.67
C GLU A 579 -0.55 5.22 10.42
N GLY A 580 -0.45 6.13 11.38
CA GLY A 580 -1.57 6.69 12.09
C GLY A 580 -1.26 8.13 12.50
N LEU A 581 -2.27 8.81 13.02
CA LEU A 581 -2.16 10.21 13.43
C LEU A 581 -2.27 10.32 14.94
N ILE A 582 -1.31 10.99 15.56
CA ILE A 582 -1.38 11.44 16.95
C ILE A 582 -2.02 12.82 16.96
N SER A 583 -3.07 12.99 17.76
CA SER A 583 -3.68 14.29 18.04
C SER A 583 -2.79 15.03 19.06
N VAL A 584 -2.04 16.03 18.59
CA VAL A 584 -1.14 16.83 19.42
C VAL A 584 -1.64 18.26 19.57
N THR A 585 -1.17 18.95 20.61
CA THR A 585 -1.48 20.36 20.80
C THR A 585 -0.81 21.22 19.73
N ARG A 586 -1.15 22.52 19.67
CA ARG A 586 -0.46 23.47 18.79
C ARG A 586 1.04 23.58 19.10
N SER A 587 1.44 23.29 20.34
CA SER A 587 2.84 23.27 20.76
C SER A 587 3.58 21.97 20.40
N GLY A 588 2.90 21.01 19.76
CA GLY A 588 3.47 19.71 19.43
C GLY A 588 3.34 18.66 20.53
N LEU A 589 4.18 17.63 20.43
CA LEU A 589 4.31 16.54 21.39
C LEU A 589 5.45 16.86 22.36
N ASN A 590 5.16 16.97 23.66
CA ASN A 590 6.17 17.28 24.67
C ASN A 590 7.40 16.34 24.61
N ALA A 591 8.59 16.89 24.82
CA ALA A 591 9.86 16.17 24.79
C ALA A 591 9.95 15.03 25.82
N ASP A 592 9.23 15.15 26.94
CA ASP A 592 9.16 14.12 27.98
C ASP A 592 8.49 12.80 27.52
N ARG A 593 7.83 12.83 26.36
CA ARG A 593 7.21 11.69 25.65
C ARG A 593 8.05 11.19 24.48
N VAL A 594 9.19 11.80 24.18
CA VAL A 594 10.03 11.44 23.04
C VAL A 594 11.26 10.68 23.51
N TRP A 595 11.45 9.47 22.99
CA TRP A 595 12.54 8.59 23.36
C TRP A 595 13.38 8.24 22.13
N LEU A 596 14.68 8.53 22.18
CA LEU A 596 15.59 8.15 21.12
C LEU A 596 15.93 6.66 21.25
N LEU A 597 15.80 5.92 20.15
CA LEU A 597 16.20 4.52 20.08
C LEU A 597 17.66 4.40 19.62
N ASN A 598 18.39 3.45 20.22
CA ASN A 598 19.75 3.15 19.80
C ASN A 598 19.77 2.43 18.44
N THR A 599 20.92 2.45 17.75
CA THR A 599 21.06 1.84 16.42
C THR A 599 20.71 0.35 16.40
N ALA A 600 21.02 -0.38 17.49
CA ALA A 600 20.75 -1.80 17.61
C ALA A 600 19.28 -2.13 17.93
N LEU A 601 18.42 -1.12 18.14
CA LEU A 601 17.02 -1.26 18.56
C LEU A 601 16.81 -2.14 19.80
N THR A 602 17.75 -2.14 20.73
CA THR A 602 17.64 -2.89 21.99
C THR A 602 17.14 -2.01 23.12
N LYS A 603 17.27 -0.69 22.97
CA LYS A 603 16.90 0.26 24.02
C LYS A 603 16.66 1.68 23.51
N GLY A 604 15.93 2.44 24.29
CA GLY A 604 15.81 3.88 24.12
C GLY A 604 15.71 4.63 25.43
N VAL A 605 16.04 5.93 25.40
CA VAL A 605 15.99 6.83 26.56
C VAL A 605 15.38 8.17 26.16
N LYS A 606 14.87 8.93 27.13
CA LYS A 606 14.27 10.25 26.86
C LYS A 606 15.29 11.21 26.26
N VAL A 607 14.82 12.05 25.33
CA VAL A 607 15.67 13.09 24.72
C VAL A 607 16.21 14.09 25.75
N ASP A 608 15.46 14.38 26.80
CA ASP A 608 15.89 15.24 27.90
C ASP A 608 17.07 14.64 28.69
N ASP A 609 17.03 13.33 28.97
CA ASP A 609 18.13 12.64 29.65
C ASP A 609 19.39 12.59 28.76
N ILE A 610 19.22 12.48 27.43
CA ILE A 610 20.34 12.57 26.46
C ILE A 610 20.97 13.96 26.49
N ARG A 611 20.15 15.02 26.44
CA ARG A 611 20.62 16.40 26.52
C ARG A 611 21.38 16.65 27.83
N TYR A 612 20.80 16.24 28.95
CA TYR A 612 21.42 16.36 30.27
C TYR A 612 22.75 15.61 30.34
N GLN A 613 22.80 14.37 29.85
CA GLN A 613 24.01 13.53 29.87
C GLN A 613 25.11 14.06 28.94
N ALA A 614 24.75 14.69 27.82
CA ALA A 614 25.71 15.28 26.90
C ALA A 614 26.38 16.54 27.47
N GLY A 615 25.65 17.36 28.24
CA GLY A 615 26.14 18.63 28.77
C GLY A 615 26.76 19.51 27.67
N ASP A 616 27.91 20.10 27.95
CA ASP A 616 28.64 20.99 27.02
C ASP A 616 29.04 20.31 25.69
N ARG A 617 29.00 18.98 25.61
CA ARG A 617 29.31 18.25 24.36
C ARG A 617 28.15 18.26 23.36
N ALA A 618 26.92 18.60 23.79
CA ALA A 618 25.73 18.53 22.95
C ALA A 618 25.89 19.33 21.65
N GLU A 619 26.33 20.58 21.75
CA GLU A 619 26.56 21.48 20.61
C GLU A 619 27.57 20.91 19.61
N ARG A 620 28.68 20.36 20.10
CA ARG A 620 29.69 19.73 19.24
C ARG A 620 29.14 18.49 18.52
N ILE A 621 28.38 17.64 19.22
CA ILE A 621 27.79 16.44 18.63
C ILE A 621 26.77 16.83 17.55
N GLU A 622 25.88 17.77 17.86
CA GLU A 622 24.90 18.30 16.91
C GLU A 622 25.54 18.94 15.68
N ALA A 623 26.55 19.79 15.87
CA ALA A 623 27.28 20.41 14.78
C ALA A 623 27.98 19.37 13.89
N ALA A 624 28.52 18.29 14.46
CA ALA A 624 29.09 17.19 13.69
C ALA A 624 28.01 16.45 12.87
N THR A 625 26.82 16.25 13.44
CA THR A 625 25.66 15.68 12.74
C THR A 625 25.27 16.55 11.54
N HIS A 626 25.12 17.86 11.75
CA HIS A 626 24.77 18.82 10.69
C HIS A 626 25.84 18.91 9.59
N ALA A 627 27.12 18.80 9.97
CA ALA A 627 28.25 18.75 9.04
C ALA A 627 28.33 17.45 8.21
N GLY A 628 27.46 16.46 8.46
CA GLY A 628 27.41 15.21 7.71
C GLY A 628 28.37 14.13 8.22
N HIS A 629 28.94 14.29 9.42
CA HIS A 629 29.78 13.26 10.00
C HIS A 629 28.95 12.02 10.35
N ALA A 630 29.53 10.84 10.15
CA ALA A 630 28.94 9.57 10.58
C ALA A 630 29.10 9.38 12.10
N ASN A 631 28.36 10.16 12.89
CA ASN A 631 28.50 10.23 14.35
C ASN A 631 27.36 9.57 15.15
N LYS A 632 26.56 8.71 14.51
CA LYS A 632 25.46 7.99 15.17
C LYS A 632 25.89 7.24 16.44
N PHE A 633 27.13 6.72 16.45
CA PHE A 633 27.74 6.06 17.61
C PHE A 633 27.86 6.96 18.86
N GLU A 634 27.95 8.29 18.69
CA GLU A 634 28.02 9.22 19.82
C GLU A 634 26.68 9.28 20.56
N TYR A 635 25.58 9.17 19.83
CA TYR A 635 24.24 9.08 20.41
C TYR A 635 24.03 7.73 21.10
N ASP A 636 24.44 6.62 20.48
CA ASP A 636 24.39 5.30 21.12
C ASP A 636 25.17 5.27 22.44
N LEU A 637 26.36 5.89 22.47
CA LEU A 637 27.16 6.04 23.70
C LEU A 637 26.44 6.90 24.76
N LEU A 638 25.74 7.96 24.37
CA LEU A 638 24.94 8.75 25.31
C LEU A 638 23.80 7.92 25.90
N ILE A 639 23.14 7.09 25.09
CA ILE A 639 22.10 6.16 25.57
C ILE A 639 22.69 5.19 26.61
N ASP A 640 23.87 4.62 26.34
CA ASP A 640 24.58 3.74 27.29
C ASP A 640 24.96 4.46 28.59
N GLN A 641 25.36 5.73 28.51
CA GLN A 641 25.69 6.54 29.68
C GLN A 641 24.46 6.88 30.52
N VAL A 642 23.34 7.22 29.87
CA VAL A 642 22.05 7.48 30.55
C VAL A 642 21.59 6.22 31.30
N GLU A 643 21.70 5.06 30.66
CA GLU A 643 21.43 3.77 31.32
C GLU A 643 22.36 3.52 32.52
N ALA A 644 23.67 3.74 32.35
CA ALA A 644 24.65 3.57 33.42
C ALA A 644 24.42 4.54 34.60
N ALA A 645 23.80 5.69 34.35
CA ALA A 645 23.37 6.65 35.37
C ALA A 645 22.08 6.23 36.10
N GLY A 646 21.51 5.06 35.80
CA GLY A 646 20.32 4.52 36.46
C GLY A 646 19.01 5.17 36.02
N LYS A 647 19.01 5.88 34.89
CA LYS A 647 17.79 6.51 34.34
C LYS A 647 16.85 5.47 33.72
N PRO A 648 15.55 5.78 33.59
CA PRO A 648 14.59 4.91 32.92
C PRO A 648 15.02 4.57 31.48
N VAL A 649 14.95 3.29 31.12
CA VAL A 649 15.30 2.78 29.79
C VAL A 649 14.13 1.99 29.22
N LEU A 650 13.66 2.36 28.04
CA LEU A 650 12.76 1.53 27.24
C LEU A 650 13.56 0.34 26.73
N ARG A 651 13.11 -0.90 26.99
CA ARG A 651 13.73 -2.12 26.49
C ARG A 651 13.00 -2.65 25.27
N LEU A 652 13.77 -3.07 24.28
CA LEU A 652 13.30 -3.64 23.03
C LEU A 652 14.09 -4.93 22.75
N SER A 653 13.56 -5.79 21.89
CA SER A 653 14.14 -7.10 21.57
C SER A 653 15.39 -7.02 20.68
N GLY A 654 15.60 -5.90 19.98
CA GLY A 654 16.68 -5.75 19.00
C GLY A 654 16.40 -6.32 17.61
N ASN A 655 15.27 -7.01 17.40
CA ASN A 655 14.93 -7.58 16.09
C ASN A 655 14.12 -6.65 15.19
N GLY A 656 13.57 -5.55 15.73
CA GLY A 656 12.81 -4.53 14.99
C GLY A 656 11.36 -4.90 14.67
N ASN A 657 10.85 -6.03 15.17
CA ASN A 657 9.50 -6.54 14.87
C ASN A 657 8.43 -6.03 15.84
N GLU A 658 8.78 -5.20 16.80
CA GLU A 658 7.85 -4.61 17.75
C GLU A 658 6.79 -3.76 17.04
N PHE A 659 5.55 -3.96 17.46
CA PHE A 659 4.46 -3.05 17.16
C PHE A 659 4.23 -2.10 18.33
N ALA A 660 3.53 -1.00 18.06
CA ALA A 660 3.03 -0.02 19.02
C ALA A 660 2.51 -0.64 20.33
N TYR A 661 1.77 -1.75 20.20
CA TYR A 661 1.11 -2.45 21.30
C TYR A 661 2.05 -3.32 22.14
N ASP A 662 3.24 -3.63 21.66
CA ASP A 662 4.25 -4.43 22.38
C ASP A 662 5.07 -3.59 23.36
N ILE A 663 5.00 -2.26 23.25
CA ILE A 663 5.81 -1.36 24.03
C ILE A 663 5.35 -1.30 25.48
N THR A 664 6.27 -1.67 26.37
CA THR A 664 6.14 -1.49 27.82
C THR A 664 7.09 -0.41 28.28
N TRP A 665 6.53 0.72 28.74
CA TRP A 665 7.33 1.83 29.24
C TRP A 665 7.91 1.52 30.64
N PRO A 666 9.14 1.93 30.93
CA PRO A 666 9.70 1.82 32.28
C PRO A 666 8.86 2.66 33.25
N GLU A 667 8.60 2.12 34.44
CA GLU A 667 7.91 2.87 35.49
C GLU A 667 8.77 4.07 35.90
N THR A 668 8.19 5.27 35.86
CA THR A 668 8.79 6.44 36.51
C THR A 668 8.55 6.29 38.00
N ASP A 669 9.60 6.27 38.81
CA ASP A 669 9.49 6.26 40.28
C ASP A 669 8.40 7.23 40.73
N LYS A 670 7.36 6.69 41.38
CA LYS A 670 6.36 7.53 42.05
C LYS A 670 7.11 8.40 43.07
N PRO A 671 6.91 9.73 43.11
CA PRO A 671 7.33 10.47 44.28
C PRO A 671 6.66 9.83 45.52
N PRO A 672 7.39 9.64 46.63
CA PRO A 672 6.83 9.00 47.81
C PRO A 672 5.57 9.77 48.20
N THR A 673 4.48 9.03 48.31
CA THR A 673 3.19 9.55 48.77
C THR A 673 3.44 10.14 50.15
N GLN A 674 3.46 11.47 50.26
CA GLN A 674 3.43 12.12 51.56
C GLN A 674 2.10 11.72 52.18
N GLY A 675 2.17 10.86 53.19
CA GLY A 675 1.01 10.51 54.00
C GLY A 675 0.42 11.77 54.62
N GLN A 676 -0.87 11.97 54.38
CA GLN A 676 -1.74 12.70 55.29
C GLN A 676 -2.66 11.69 55.95
#